data_AF-A0A3S0F5I0-F1
#
_entry.id   AF-A0A3S0F5I0-F1
#
_cell.length_a   1.000
_cell.length_b   1.000
_cell.length_c   1.000
_cell.angle_alpha   90.00
_cell.angle_beta   90.00
_cell.angle_gamma   90.00
#
_symmetry.space_group_name_H-M   'P 1'
#
loop_
_entity.id
_entity.type
_entity.pdbx_description
1 polymer ?
#
loop_
_entity_poly.entity_id
_entity_poly.type
_entity_poly.pdbx_seq_one_letter_code
_entity_poly.pdbx_strand_id
1 'polypeptide(L)'
;MALIGPARAIANCRADMQALGIWRAAPKPEVIAAWDKAAEYWIDWHHRAQALRASVATLDAEQAVLHALDAWPERWNADTVAAWDQRIDCLHAAATAKAALASAVAPIRDVLSWLPQLPTAQSLGQLAAAWRRDAGRLIGADRQLAAAQAIIHEAAILPPYLADGEEFDSTEAWADGVRKTWTRASIAAVENHHVDLSILDQASGARLYADEAKLAALYDEERRLAVQHILARQDDAPLLRAAPAEKGARRTSEQATREAILREAKKQRSVLPLRGFVRRFWDKGLLDVLPVWLLSPETATLLFPRAPVFDLVIFDEASQCTVENGFPVLMRARRAVIAGDERQMPPSNFFKAGDDGDEELSEAGIEAREMFDAESLLVLARHRTRRMGLAWHYRCQHEELIAFSNHAIYGGDLNTIPSTVSRLAPAAVRWIDVPDGCYENGANVPEAQAVIDLVDRLLQRPDKPSLGVVTFNLTQRRAIFDEIDRRVSADAGFAERWLRANAVPRIDDRPFVKNLESVQGDERDIIIFSLGHAPVERTRRNGQTERYVPARFGPLGQRGGERRLNVAVSRAKQEIFVVASFEPHMLSVARSKHDGPRLFKGFLQFAHQLAAGQRNQAEQTLKAIGGTAGRSRHADAGRLPAAWVPLNAQVALVLEALGIKCELDVGTSDFRVPLAVVDGADPSRYRLGLLFDETVPTEAVFERQVHIPNVLASRGWKLLRVSSREWDINREQVLAEIRSALGNQEGPGASGQYKPSPIMAQAITSPV
;
A
#
# COMPACT_ATOMS: atom_id res chain seq x y z
N MET A 1 -37.38 22.15 25.88
CA MET A 1 -36.05 22.35 25.26
C MET A 1 -35.39 21.05 24.70
N ALA A 2 -36.10 19.91 24.56
CA ALA A 2 -35.48 18.66 24.08
C ALA A 2 -35.64 18.34 22.57
N LEU A 3 -36.44 19.11 21.81
CA LEU A 3 -36.74 18.83 20.40
C LEU A 3 -35.97 19.70 19.38
N ILE A 4 -35.07 20.58 19.85
CA ILE A 4 -34.15 21.34 18.99
C ILE A 4 -32.98 20.44 18.52
N GLY A 5 -32.66 19.39 19.30
CA GLY A 5 -31.60 18.42 18.99
C GLY A 5 -31.83 17.60 17.70
N PRO A 6 -33.00 16.96 17.50
CA PRO A 6 -33.26 16.12 16.34
C PRO A 6 -33.27 16.88 15.01
N ALA A 7 -33.86 18.08 14.97
CA ALA A 7 -33.89 18.92 13.77
C ALA A 7 -32.50 19.46 13.40
N ARG A 8 -31.69 19.86 14.40
CA ARG A 8 -30.27 20.20 14.19
C ARG A 8 -29.45 19.01 13.72
N ALA A 9 -29.72 17.81 14.23
CA ALA A 9 -29.03 16.59 13.81
C ALA A 9 -29.28 16.28 12.32
N ILE A 10 -30.54 16.35 11.86
CA ILE A 10 -30.89 16.15 10.45
C ILE A 10 -30.27 17.24 9.55
N ALA A 11 -30.25 18.50 10.01
CA ALA A 11 -29.60 19.60 9.29
C ALA A 11 -28.07 19.44 9.20
N ASN A 12 -27.43 18.94 10.26
CA ASN A 12 -26.00 18.65 10.29
C ASN A 12 -25.64 17.46 9.38
N CYS A 13 -26.43 16.37 9.42
CA CYS A 13 -26.27 15.24 8.50
C CYS A 13 -26.31 15.69 7.03
N ARG A 14 -27.21 16.63 6.71
CA ARG A 14 -27.31 17.21 5.36
C ARG A 14 -26.08 18.04 5.00
N ALA A 15 -25.54 18.82 5.92
CA ALA A 15 -24.32 19.61 5.69
C ALA A 15 -23.10 18.70 5.47
N ASP A 16 -22.97 17.63 6.25
CA ASP A 16 -21.89 16.64 6.12
C ASP A 16 -22.01 15.88 4.79
N MET A 17 -23.22 15.47 4.39
CA MET A 17 -23.47 14.83 3.08
C MET A 17 -23.24 15.77 1.89
N GLN A 18 -23.47 17.08 2.05
CA GLN A 18 -23.12 18.09 1.05
C GLN A 18 -21.60 18.28 0.95
N ALA A 19 -20.88 18.26 2.07
CA ALA A 19 -19.42 18.32 2.10
C ALA A 19 -18.76 17.09 1.44
N LEU A 20 -19.41 15.92 1.54
CA LEU A 20 -19.01 14.68 0.84
C LEU A 20 -19.45 14.65 -0.65
N GLY A 21 -20.05 15.73 -1.17
CA GLY A 21 -20.42 15.85 -2.59
C GLY A 21 -21.67 15.07 -3.01
N ILE A 22 -22.43 14.55 -2.04
CA ILE A 22 -23.56 13.64 -2.30
C ILE A 22 -24.82 14.42 -2.77
N TRP A 23 -24.97 15.72 -2.43
CA TRP A 23 -26.19 16.50 -2.71
C TRP A 23 -25.94 17.95 -3.21
N ARG A 24 -26.83 18.48 -4.09
CA ARG A 24 -26.77 19.85 -4.64
C ARG A 24 -27.82 20.80 -4.00
N ALA A 25 -27.33 21.85 -3.32
CA ALA A 25 -27.96 23.11 -2.84
C ALA A 25 -28.80 23.15 -1.53
N ALA A 26 -28.69 24.28 -0.80
CA ALA A 26 -29.25 24.55 0.55
C ALA A 26 -30.53 25.46 0.52
N PRO A 27 -31.43 25.39 1.53
CA PRO A 27 -32.64 26.22 1.61
C PRO A 27 -32.35 27.65 2.13
N LYS A 28 -33.26 28.58 1.79
CA LYS A 28 -33.09 30.02 2.07
C LYS A 28 -33.26 30.38 3.56
N PRO A 29 -32.58 31.42 4.06
CA PRO A 29 -32.64 31.87 5.47
C PRO A 29 -34.05 32.14 6.01
N GLU A 30 -34.96 32.53 5.13
CA GLU A 30 -36.38 32.83 5.42
C GLU A 30 -37.13 31.61 5.99
N VAL A 31 -36.75 30.39 5.57
CA VAL A 31 -37.36 29.14 6.03
C VAL A 31 -36.91 28.79 7.45
N ILE A 32 -35.66 29.12 7.79
CA ILE A 32 -35.08 28.89 9.12
C ILE A 32 -35.75 29.80 10.16
N ALA A 33 -35.98 31.07 9.82
CA ALA A 33 -36.67 32.02 10.71
C ALA A 33 -38.16 31.68 10.96
N ALA A 34 -38.83 31.06 9.97
CA ALA A 34 -40.20 30.60 10.13
C ALA A 34 -40.32 29.39 11.07
N TRP A 35 -39.28 28.55 11.13
CA TRP A 35 -39.21 27.38 12.01
C TRP A 35 -39.03 27.75 13.49
N ASP A 36 -38.17 28.71 13.79
CA ASP A 36 -37.95 29.15 15.18
C ASP A 36 -39.21 29.79 15.80
N LYS A 37 -39.99 30.51 14.99
CA LYS A 37 -41.23 31.17 15.44
C LYS A 37 -42.40 30.20 15.67
N ALA A 38 -42.41 29.05 15.00
CA ALA A 38 -43.44 28.01 15.17
C ALA A 38 -43.23 27.17 16.45
N ALA A 39 -41.98 27.09 16.93
CA ALA A 39 -41.61 26.30 18.10
C ALA A 39 -42.17 26.85 19.44
N GLU A 40 -42.41 28.15 19.54
CA GLU A 40 -42.96 28.79 20.75
C GLU A 40 -44.47 28.50 20.94
N TYR A 41 -45.25 28.34 19.86
CA TYR A 41 -46.69 28.06 19.94
C TYR A 41 -47.02 26.59 20.28
N TRP A 42 -46.08 25.67 20.15
CA TRP A 42 -46.29 24.23 20.36
C TRP A 42 -46.30 23.80 21.83
N ILE A 43 -45.75 24.61 22.73
CA ILE A 43 -45.65 24.28 24.16
C ILE A 43 -47.00 24.43 24.87
N ASP A 44 -47.82 25.43 24.51
CA ASP A 44 -49.15 25.66 25.11
C ASP A 44 -50.22 24.68 24.61
N TRP A 45 -50.16 24.26 23.33
CA TRP A 45 -51.09 23.28 22.75
C TRP A 45 -50.88 21.86 23.28
N HIS A 46 -49.62 21.46 23.51
CA HIS A 46 -49.27 20.12 24.01
C HIS A 46 -49.83 19.83 25.41
N HIS A 47 -49.89 20.83 26.29
CA HIS A 47 -50.46 20.69 27.64
C HIS A 47 -51.99 20.54 27.64
N ARG A 48 -52.71 21.22 26.72
CA ARG A 48 -54.17 21.13 26.62
C ARG A 48 -54.65 19.86 25.87
N ALA A 49 -53.89 19.37 24.90
CA ALA A 49 -54.21 18.16 24.14
C ALA A 49 -53.98 16.85 24.93
N GLN A 50 -53.08 16.84 25.92
CA GLN A 50 -52.88 15.68 26.80
C GLN A 50 -54.06 15.43 27.74
N ALA A 51 -54.78 16.47 28.17
CA ALA A 51 -55.93 16.34 29.09
C ALA A 51 -57.19 15.71 28.46
N LEU A 52 -57.37 15.84 27.14
CA LEU A 52 -58.55 15.33 26.41
C LEU A 52 -58.30 14.02 25.64
N ARG A 53 -57.04 13.53 25.61
CA ARG A 53 -56.61 12.41 24.76
C ARG A 53 -57.20 11.05 25.17
N ALA A 54 -57.42 10.83 26.48
CA ALA A 54 -58.02 9.58 26.97
C ALA A 54 -59.52 9.48 26.64
N SER A 55 -60.27 10.57 26.75
CA SER A 55 -61.72 10.60 26.48
C SER A 55 -62.03 10.55 24.98
N VAL A 56 -61.25 11.23 24.13
CA VAL A 56 -61.45 11.22 22.68
C VAL A 56 -61.06 9.88 22.04
N ALA A 57 -59.97 9.24 22.48
CA ALA A 57 -59.54 7.93 21.95
C ALA A 57 -60.39 6.75 22.44
N THR A 58 -61.26 6.97 23.44
CA THR A 58 -62.26 5.99 23.88
C THR A 58 -63.54 6.13 23.06
N LEU A 59 -63.97 7.35 22.75
CA LEU A 59 -65.12 7.62 21.86
C LEU A 59 -64.84 7.29 20.39
N ASP A 60 -63.66 7.60 19.85
CA ASP A 60 -63.29 7.36 18.43
C ASP A 60 -63.11 5.86 18.12
N ALA A 61 -62.70 5.05 19.10
CA ALA A 61 -62.60 3.59 18.97
C ALA A 61 -63.96 2.88 18.95
N GLU A 62 -64.96 3.43 19.64
CA GLU A 62 -66.34 2.92 19.69
C GLU A 62 -67.25 3.59 18.63
N GLN A 63 -66.77 4.66 17.97
CA GLN A 63 -67.52 5.47 17.01
C GLN A 63 -68.01 4.64 15.81
N ALA A 64 -67.21 3.72 15.28
CA ALA A 64 -67.64 2.85 14.18
C ALA A 64 -68.77 1.87 14.62
N VAL A 65 -68.74 1.40 15.87
CA VAL A 65 -69.77 0.52 16.44
C VAL A 65 -71.07 1.30 16.67
N LEU A 66 -70.97 2.53 17.14
CA LEU A 66 -72.12 3.43 17.36
C LEU A 66 -72.73 3.93 16.04
N HIS A 67 -71.92 4.20 15.01
CA HIS A 67 -72.42 4.46 13.64
C HIS A 67 -73.11 3.23 13.04
N ALA A 68 -72.57 2.02 13.25
CA ALA A 68 -73.18 0.79 12.74
C ALA A 68 -74.51 0.42 13.44
N LEU A 69 -74.71 0.85 14.68
CA LEU A 69 -75.96 0.70 15.43
C LEU A 69 -76.96 1.86 15.20
N ASP A 70 -76.67 2.73 14.23
CA ASP A 70 -77.43 3.95 13.89
C ASP A 70 -77.68 4.85 15.11
N ALA A 71 -76.72 4.81 16.03
CA ALA A 71 -76.73 5.52 17.28
C ALA A 71 -75.62 6.57 17.30
N TRP A 72 -75.14 7.06 16.15
CA TRP A 72 -74.20 8.18 16.09
C TRP A 72 -74.79 9.31 15.23
N PRO A 73 -74.93 10.54 15.75
CA PRO A 73 -75.51 11.64 15.00
C PRO A 73 -74.65 12.05 13.80
N GLU A 74 -75.26 12.24 12.64
CA GLU A 74 -74.56 12.74 11.44
C GLU A 74 -74.14 14.22 11.56
N ARG A 75 -74.85 15.00 12.40
CA ARG A 75 -74.48 16.36 12.78
C ARG A 75 -74.74 16.57 14.26
N TRP A 76 -73.77 17.18 14.94
CA TRP A 76 -73.86 17.46 16.36
C TRP A 76 -74.38 18.88 16.61
N ASN A 77 -75.55 18.97 17.24
CA ASN A 77 -76.17 20.19 17.79
C ASN A 77 -76.93 19.84 19.10
N ALA A 78 -77.46 20.86 19.79
CA ALA A 78 -78.08 20.68 21.11
C ALA A 78 -79.24 19.68 21.14
N ASP A 79 -80.06 19.62 20.08
CA ASP A 79 -81.22 18.72 20.00
C ASP A 79 -80.80 17.27 19.71
N THR A 80 -79.73 17.06 18.92
CA THR A 80 -79.21 15.72 18.59
C THR A 80 -78.50 15.01 19.74
N VAL A 81 -78.02 15.76 20.75
CA VAL A 81 -77.37 15.18 21.94
C VAL A 81 -78.39 14.52 22.87
N ALA A 82 -79.53 15.16 23.13
CA ALA A 82 -80.56 14.62 24.02
C ALA A 82 -81.24 13.35 23.45
N ALA A 83 -81.38 13.26 22.12
CA ALA A 83 -81.91 12.06 21.45
C ALA A 83 -80.91 10.89 21.40
N TRP A 84 -79.60 11.19 21.50
CA TRP A 84 -78.53 10.19 21.51
C TRP A 84 -78.53 9.37 22.80
N ASP A 85 -78.68 10.03 23.96
CA ASP A 85 -78.69 9.37 25.27
C ASP A 85 -79.82 8.32 25.37
N GLN A 86 -81.03 8.65 24.92
CA GLN A 86 -82.19 7.74 24.99
C GLN A 86 -82.02 6.47 24.13
N ARG A 87 -81.19 6.54 23.07
CA ARG A 87 -80.96 5.44 22.12
C ARG A 87 -79.87 4.48 22.60
N ILE A 88 -78.90 4.98 23.35
CA ILE A 88 -77.88 4.16 24.03
C ILE A 88 -78.49 3.29 25.14
N ASP A 89 -79.47 3.81 25.88
CA ASP A 89 -80.16 3.06 26.93
C ASP A 89 -80.95 1.84 26.39
N CYS A 90 -81.59 1.97 25.22
CA CYS A 90 -82.26 0.84 24.56
C CYS A 90 -81.27 -0.23 24.04
N LEU A 91 -80.09 0.17 23.56
CA LEU A 91 -79.05 -0.76 23.10
C LEU A 91 -78.44 -1.56 24.26
N HIS A 92 -78.33 -0.95 25.44
CA HIS A 92 -77.88 -1.65 26.65
C HIS A 92 -78.85 -2.77 27.05
N ALA A 93 -80.16 -2.53 27.00
CA ALA A 93 -81.19 -3.54 27.30
C ALA A 93 -81.17 -4.74 26.31
N ALA A 94 -80.85 -4.50 25.03
CA ALA A 94 -80.70 -5.56 24.03
C ALA A 94 -79.44 -6.43 24.23
N ALA A 95 -78.35 -5.84 24.75
CA ALA A 95 -77.12 -6.57 25.07
C ALA A 95 -77.30 -7.54 26.27
N THR A 96 -78.16 -7.19 27.23
CA THR A 96 -78.50 -8.09 28.34
C THR A 96 -79.28 -9.32 27.87
N ALA A 97 -80.17 -9.18 26.88
CA ALA A 97 -80.89 -10.30 26.25
C ALA A 97 -79.95 -11.25 25.49
N LYS A 98 -78.83 -10.75 24.93
CA LYS A 98 -77.79 -11.52 24.25
C LYS A 98 -77.01 -12.45 25.19
N ALA A 99 -76.85 -12.06 26.46
CA ALA A 99 -76.21 -12.90 27.48
C ALA A 99 -77.08 -14.10 27.87
N ALA A 100 -78.41 -13.93 27.88
CA ALA A 100 -79.35 -15.03 28.10
C ALA A 100 -79.34 -16.05 26.95
N LEU A 101 -79.15 -15.59 25.71
CA LEU A 101 -79.02 -16.46 24.52
C LEU A 101 -77.74 -17.32 24.55
N ALA A 102 -76.64 -16.79 25.09
CA ALA A 102 -75.38 -17.54 25.25
C ALA A 102 -75.52 -18.73 26.23
N SER A 103 -76.42 -18.64 27.20
CA SER A 103 -76.74 -19.74 28.12
C SER A 103 -77.60 -20.82 27.45
N ALA A 104 -78.48 -20.45 26.52
CA ALA A 104 -79.38 -21.36 25.81
C ALA A 104 -78.69 -22.24 24.75
N VAL A 105 -77.53 -21.83 24.23
CA VAL A 105 -76.80 -22.54 23.15
C VAL A 105 -75.75 -23.52 23.71
N ALA A 106 -75.51 -23.52 25.03
CA ALA A 106 -74.55 -24.41 25.68
C ALA A 106 -74.74 -25.92 25.37
N PRO A 107 -75.96 -26.48 25.30
CA PRO A 107 -76.16 -27.90 24.97
C PRO A 107 -75.86 -28.26 23.51
N ILE A 108 -75.85 -27.28 22.59
CA ILE A 108 -75.60 -27.49 21.16
C ILE A 108 -74.10 -27.67 20.87
N ARG A 109 -73.24 -27.13 21.75
CA ARG A 109 -71.78 -27.23 21.62
C ARG A 109 -71.23 -28.62 21.97
N ASP A 110 -72.03 -29.44 22.66
CA ASP A 110 -71.73 -30.85 22.90
C ASP A 110 -71.92 -31.71 21.64
N VAL A 111 -72.59 -31.19 20.60
CA VAL A 111 -72.80 -31.89 19.31
C VAL A 111 -71.91 -31.33 18.20
N LEU A 112 -71.53 -30.04 18.24
CA LEU A 112 -70.66 -29.40 17.25
C LEU A 112 -69.39 -28.81 17.88
N SER A 113 -68.42 -29.67 18.15
CA SER A 113 -67.20 -29.37 18.91
C SER A 113 -66.13 -28.56 18.16
N TRP A 114 -66.28 -28.34 16.85
CA TRP A 114 -65.29 -27.63 16.01
C TRP A 114 -65.49 -26.12 15.93
N LEU A 115 -66.35 -25.52 16.77
CA LEU A 115 -66.50 -24.06 16.86
C LEU A 115 -65.34 -23.42 17.68
N PRO A 116 -64.40 -22.67 17.05
CA PRO A 116 -63.22 -22.11 17.74
C PRO A 116 -63.56 -21.04 18.79
N GLN A 117 -62.68 -20.85 19.78
CA GLN A 117 -62.82 -19.82 20.83
C GLN A 117 -62.51 -18.41 20.32
N LEU A 118 -63.32 -17.44 20.72
CA LEU A 118 -63.08 -16.00 20.46
C LEU A 118 -62.14 -15.39 21.52
N PRO A 119 -61.34 -14.36 21.20
CA PRO A 119 -60.32 -13.78 22.10
C PRO A 119 -60.92 -13.13 23.37
N THR A 120 -60.14 -13.15 24.45
CA THR A 120 -60.57 -12.63 25.77
C THR A 120 -60.53 -11.10 25.83
N ALA A 121 -61.40 -10.52 26.65
CA ALA A 121 -61.49 -9.07 26.83
C ALA A 121 -60.16 -8.40 27.28
N GLN A 122 -59.26 -9.15 27.90
CA GLN A 122 -57.97 -8.65 28.39
C GLN A 122 -56.94 -8.39 27.28
N SER A 123 -56.85 -9.26 26.27
CA SER A 123 -55.88 -9.10 25.18
C SER A 123 -56.28 -7.96 24.23
N LEU A 124 -57.57 -7.81 23.97
CA LEU A 124 -58.11 -6.65 23.26
C LEU A 124 -57.91 -5.34 24.05
N GLY A 125 -58.03 -5.39 25.38
CA GLY A 125 -57.75 -4.26 26.25
C GLY A 125 -56.28 -3.80 26.21
N GLN A 126 -55.33 -4.72 26.18
CA GLN A 126 -53.90 -4.39 26.10
C GLN A 126 -53.51 -3.82 24.74
N LEU A 127 -54.05 -4.37 23.65
CA LEU A 127 -53.81 -3.86 22.31
C LEU A 127 -54.40 -2.45 22.14
N ALA A 128 -55.62 -2.22 22.64
CA ALA A 128 -56.25 -0.91 22.63
C ALA A 128 -55.49 0.11 23.49
N ALA A 129 -54.92 -0.31 24.63
CA ALA A 129 -54.10 0.56 25.48
C ALA A 129 -52.77 0.95 24.81
N ALA A 130 -52.08 0.01 24.15
CA ALA A 130 -50.86 0.28 23.40
C ALA A 130 -51.12 1.19 22.19
N TRP A 131 -52.20 0.93 21.45
CA TRP A 131 -52.62 1.79 20.34
C TRP A 131 -52.96 3.20 20.81
N ARG A 132 -53.74 3.37 21.89
CA ARG A 132 -54.06 4.70 22.43
C ARG A 132 -52.83 5.47 22.93
N ARG A 133 -51.81 4.76 23.41
CA ARG A 133 -50.55 5.35 23.87
C ARG A 133 -49.68 5.83 22.71
N ASP A 134 -49.55 5.02 21.66
CA ASP A 134 -48.50 5.20 20.65
C ASP A 134 -49.01 5.57 19.23
N ALA A 135 -50.31 5.43 18.92
CA ALA A 135 -50.88 5.72 17.59
C ALA A 135 -50.64 7.17 17.13
N GLY A 136 -50.67 8.14 18.06
CA GLY A 136 -50.38 9.53 17.74
C GLY A 136 -48.89 9.79 17.43
N ARG A 137 -47.98 9.02 18.03
CA ARG A 137 -46.54 9.06 17.71
C ARG A 137 -46.30 8.38 16.36
N LEU A 138 -46.99 7.28 16.10
CA LEU A 138 -46.95 6.56 14.82
C LEU A 138 -47.44 7.45 13.67
N ILE A 139 -48.61 8.09 13.76
CA ILE A 139 -49.11 9.00 12.72
C ILE A 139 -48.19 10.21 12.51
N GLY A 140 -47.59 10.73 13.59
CA GLY A 140 -46.60 11.80 13.52
C GLY A 140 -45.32 11.37 12.82
N ALA A 141 -44.79 10.18 13.17
CA ALA A 141 -43.66 9.55 12.52
C ALA A 141 -43.97 9.25 11.05
N ASP A 142 -45.18 8.81 10.73
CA ASP A 142 -45.64 8.51 9.36
C ASP A 142 -45.74 9.77 8.50
N ARG A 143 -46.17 10.91 9.07
CA ARG A 143 -46.12 12.22 8.40
C ARG A 143 -44.70 12.73 8.22
N GLN A 144 -43.81 12.52 9.19
CA GLN A 144 -42.40 12.89 9.05
C GLN A 144 -41.68 12.01 8.03
N LEU A 145 -42.03 10.72 7.99
CA LEU A 145 -41.61 9.79 6.96
C LEU A 145 -42.13 10.20 5.59
N ALA A 146 -43.41 10.56 5.47
CA ALA A 146 -44.00 11.04 4.22
C ALA A 146 -43.38 12.38 3.76
N ALA A 147 -43.06 13.28 4.70
CA ALA A 147 -42.34 14.51 4.40
C ALA A 147 -40.87 14.23 4.01
N ALA A 148 -40.22 13.27 4.67
CA ALA A 148 -38.89 12.79 4.30
C ALA A 148 -38.92 12.14 2.92
N GLN A 149 -39.93 11.33 2.59
CA GLN A 149 -40.18 10.74 1.26
C GLN A 149 -40.39 11.81 0.18
N ALA A 150 -41.06 12.91 0.53
CA ALA A 150 -41.28 14.02 -0.39
C ALA A 150 -40.00 14.82 -0.70
N ILE A 151 -38.98 14.75 0.18
CA ILE A 151 -37.68 15.40 0.00
C ILE A 151 -36.65 14.41 -0.59
N ILE A 152 -36.71 13.15 -0.16
CA ILE A 152 -35.84 12.05 -0.54
C ILE A 152 -36.72 10.80 -0.68
N HIS A 153 -37.01 10.40 -1.92
CA HIS A 153 -38.00 9.39 -2.26
C HIS A 153 -37.78 8.05 -1.50
N GLU A 154 -36.53 7.74 -1.24
CA GLU A 154 -36.05 6.52 -0.59
C GLU A 154 -36.30 6.49 0.93
N ALA A 155 -36.70 7.60 1.57
CA ALA A 155 -36.89 7.65 3.03
C ALA A 155 -37.90 6.62 3.56
N ALA A 156 -38.79 6.11 2.69
CA ALA A 156 -39.73 5.03 2.98
C ALA A 156 -39.11 3.77 3.58
N ILE A 157 -37.83 3.53 3.31
CA ILE A 157 -37.14 2.32 3.73
C ILE A 157 -36.56 2.41 5.15
N LEU A 158 -36.64 3.55 5.83
CA LEU A 158 -36.07 3.73 7.18
C LEU A 158 -36.86 3.06 8.32
N PRO A 159 -38.21 3.06 8.36
CA PRO A 159 -38.95 2.54 9.50
C PRO A 159 -38.72 1.06 9.80
N PRO A 160 -38.64 0.13 8.81
CA PRO A 160 -38.30 -1.27 9.08
C PRO A 160 -36.91 -1.40 9.72
N TYR A 161 -35.93 -0.66 9.23
CA TYR A 161 -34.54 -0.75 9.69
C TYR A 161 -34.29 -0.05 11.03
N LEU A 162 -35.08 0.98 11.37
CA LEU A 162 -35.05 1.61 12.69
C LEU A 162 -35.82 0.79 13.74
N ALA A 163 -36.77 -0.05 13.32
CA ALA A 163 -37.53 -0.93 14.20
C ALA A 163 -36.73 -2.19 14.62
N ASP A 164 -35.75 -2.60 13.81
CA ASP A 164 -34.85 -3.73 14.10
C ASP A 164 -33.64 -3.35 15.00
N GLY A 165 -33.48 -2.06 15.36
CA GLY A 165 -32.36 -1.56 16.17
C GLY A 165 -32.56 -1.69 17.69
N GLU A 166 -31.47 -1.84 18.43
CA GLU A 166 -31.46 -1.73 19.90
C GLU A 166 -31.94 -0.35 20.37
N GLU A 167 -32.46 -0.25 21.60
CA GLU A 167 -32.90 1.03 22.20
C GLU A 167 -31.78 2.08 22.13
N PHE A 168 -32.09 3.27 21.62
CA PHE A 168 -31.11 4.35 21.50
C PHE A 168 -30.96 5.07 22.85
N ASP A 169 -29.84 4.83 23.54
CA ASP A 169 -29.57 5.39 24.88
C ASP A 169 -29.24 6.89 24.91
N SER A 170 -28.99 7.53 23.76
CA SER A 170 -28.66 8.96 23.67
C SER A 170 -29.10 9.61 22.36
N THR A 171 -29.18 10.95 22.34
CA THR A 171 -29.49 11.72 21.11
C THR A 171 -28.41 11.55 20.04
N GLU A 172 -27.15 11.38 20.45
CA GLU A 172 -26.02 11.15 19.53
C GLU A 172 -26.07 9.75 18.93
N ALA A 173 -26.35 8.73 19.75
CA ALA A 173 -26.55 7.36 19.30
C ALA A 173 -27.76 7.23 18.36
N TRP A 174 -28.85 7.96 18.64
CA TRP A 174 -29.99 8.04 17.73
C TRP A 174 -29.64 8.71 16.40
N ALA A 175 -28.95 9.85 16.43
CA ALA A 175 -28.53 10.55 15.21
C ALA A 175 -27.58 9.70 14.35
N ASP A 176 -26.67 8.96 14.98
CA ASP A 176 -25.78 8.02 14.33
C ASP A 176 -26.53 6.81 13.75
N GLY A 177 -27.44 6.19 14.52
CA GLY A 177 -28.31 5.12 14.04
C GLY A 177 -29.13 5.54 12.82
N VAL A 178 -29.69 6.75 12.83
CA VAL A 178 -30.40 7.31 11.67
C VAL A 178 -29.45 7.52 10.49
N ARG A 179 -28.23 8.05 10.70
CA ARG A 179 -27.23 8.21 9.62
C ARG A 179 -26.85 6.88 8.98
N LYS A 180 -26.53 5.86 9.78
CA LYS A 180 -26.16 4.52 9.32
C LYS A 180 -27.30 3.88 8.54
N THR A 181 -28.49 3.87 9.12
CA THR A 181 -29.69 3.34 8.46
C THR A 181 -29.97 4.06 7.16
N TRP A 182 -29.89 5.39 7.13
CA TRP A 182 -30.08 6.19 5.92
C TRP A 182 -29.03 5.88 4.85
N THR A 183 -27.77 5.72 5.24
CA THR A 183 -26.68 5.43 4.31
C THR A 183 -26.86 4.04 3.69
N ARG A 184 -27.14 3.03 4.52
CA ARG A 184 -27.44 1.65 4.06
C ARG A 184 -28.64 1.61 3.13
N ALA A 185 -29.70 2.32 3.50
CA ALA A 185 -30.90 2.54 2.72
C ALA A 185 -30.60 3.16 1.34
N SER A 186 -29.80 4.22 1.30
CA SER A 186 -29.42 4.90 0.06
C SER A 186 -28.57 4.02 -0.85
N ILE A 187 -27.61 3.28 -0.27
CA ILE A 187 -26.78 2.29 -0.98
C ILE A 187 -27.67 1.21 -1.62
N ALA A 188 -28.58 0.62 -0.84
CA ALA A 188 -29.51 -0.40 -1.33
C ALA A 188 -30.42 0.14 -2.45
N ALA A 189 -30.88 1.39 -2.34
CA ALA A 189 -31.67 2.03 -3.39
C ALA A 189 -30.85 2.19 -4.69
N VAL A 190 -29.60 2.66 -4.62
CA VAL A 190 -28.72 2.79 -5.79
C VAL A 190 -28.49 1.43 -6.47
N GLU A 191 -28.21 0.38 -5.70
CA GLU A 191 -28.04 -0.99 -6.22
C GLU A 191 -29.31 -1.55 -6.88
N ASN A 192 -30.49 -1.26 -6.32
CA ASN A 192 -31.75 -1.66 -6.93
C ASN A 192 -31.97 -1.01 -8.30
N HIS A 193 -31.50 0.22 -8.50
CA HIS A 193 -31.58 0.92 -9.79
C HIS A 193 -30.45 0.51 -10.74
N HIS A 194 -29.32 0.05 -10.21
CA HIS A 194 -28.15 -0.38 -10.96
C HIS A 194 -27.77 -1.80 -10.57
N VAL A 195 -28.50 -2.79 -11.11
CA VAL A 195 -28.31 -4.21 -10.80
C VAL A 195 -26.86 -4.68 -11.02
N ASP A 196 -26.14 -4.08 -11.98
CA ASP A 196 -24.72 -4.37 -12.20
C ASP A 196 -23.82 -3.97 -11.01
N LEU A 197 -24.17 -2.91 -10.26
CA LEU A 197 -23.49 -2.54 -9.01
C LEU A 197 -23.75 -3.58 -7.90
N SER A 198 -24.99 -4.08 -7.81
CA SER A 198 -25.34 -5.14 -6.85
C SER A 198 -24.53 -6.42 -7.06
N ILE A 199 -24.09 -6.71 -8.30
CA ILE A 199 -23.24 -7.86 -8.63
C ILE A 199 -21.78 -7.63 -8.17
N LEU A 200 -21.29 -6.40 -8.26
CA LEU A 200 -19.96 -6.02 -7.74
C LEU A 200 -19.95 -6.05 -6.21
N ASP A 201 -21.08 -5.76 -5.57
CA ASP A 201 -21.28 -5.74 -4.11
C ASP A 201 -21.55 -7.12 -3.49
N GLN A 202 -22.06 -8.09 -4.26
CA GLN A 202 -22.32 -9.47 -3.79
C GLN A 202 -21.14 -10.43 -3.99
N ALA A 203 -20.02 -9.95 -4.53
CA ALA A 203 -18.80 -10.74 -4.60
C ALA A 203 -18.24 -10.91 -3.18
N SER A 204 -18.85 -11.84 -2.42
CA SER A 204 -18.24 -12.43 -1.24
C SER A 204 -16.78 -12.74 -1.54
N GLY A 205 -15.89 -12.54 -0.57
CA GLY A 205 -14.44 -12.62 -0.77
C GLY A 205 -13.98 -13.70 -1.76
N ALA A 206 -14.55 -14.91 -1.69
CA ALA A 206 -14.24 -16.03 -2.60
C ALA A 206 -14.42 -15.73 -4.10
N ARG A 207 -15.49 -15.04 -4.53
CA ARG A 207 -15.71 -14.72 -5.95
C ARG A 207 -14.74 -13.65 -6.42
N LEU A 208 -14.51 -12.63 -5.60
CA LEU A 208 -13.52 -11.59 -5.90
C LEU A 208 -12.11 -12.19 -6.03
N TYR A 209 -11.68 -13.04 -5.09
CA TYR A 209 -10.38 -13.73 -5.20
C TYR A 209 -10.27 -14.58 -6.46
N ALA A 210 -11.35 -15.25 -6.88
CA ALA A 210 -11.36 -16.05 -8.11
C ALA A 210 -11.21 -15.15 -9.36
N ASP A 211 -11.88 -14.00 -9.39
CA ASP A 211 -11.79 -13.04 -10.50
C ASP A 211 -10.41 -12.36 -10.54
N GLU A 212 -9.81 -12.03 -9.39
CA GLU A 212 -8.44 -11.50 -9.28
C GLU A 212 -7.41 -12.53 -9.76
N ALA A 213 -7.55 -13.81 -9.35
CA ALA A 213 -6.70 -14.89 -9.80
C ALA A 213 -6.82 -15.12 -11.31
N LYS A 214 -8.04 -15.04 -11.86
CA LYS A 214 -8.28 -15.12 -13.30
C LYS A 214 -7.63 -13.96 -14.03
N LEU A 215 -7.76 -12.74 -13.52
CA LEU A 215 -7.11 -11.56 -14.10
C LEU A 215 -5.59 -11.71 -14.12
N ALA A 216 -4.99 -12.15 -13.02
CA ALA A 216 -3.55 -12.42 -12.94
C ALA A 216 -3.10 -13.47 -13.97
N ALA A 217 -3.84 -14.58 -14.08
CA ALA A 217 -3.55 -15.63 -15.06
C ALA A 217 -3.64 -15.15 -16.51
N LEU A 218 -4.62 -14.29 -16.82
CA LEU A 218 -4.76 -13.70 -18.16
C LEU A 218 -3.58 -12.78 -18.52
N TYR A 219 -3.09 -11.99 -17.57
CA TYR A 219 -1.89 -11.16 -17.78
C TYR A 219 -0.63 -12.00 -18.03
N ASP A 220 -0.46 -13.10 -17.29
CA ASP A 220 0.69 -13.99 -17.51
C ASP A 220 0.59 -14.73 -18.84
N GLU A 221 -0.62 -15.12 -19.23
CA GLU A 221 -0.89 -15.74 -20.53
C GLU A 221 -0.62 -14.77 -21.69
N GLU A 222 -1.04 -13.51 -21.58
CA GLU A 222 -0.73 -12.47 -22.56
C GLU A 222 0.79 -12.31 -22.74
N ARG A 223 1.55 -12.21 -21.64
CA ARG A 223 3.02 -12.12 -21.68
C ARG A 223 3.64 -13.33 -22.37
N ARG A 224 3.17 -14.53 -22.03
CA ARG A 224 3.66 -15.79 -22.61
C ARG A 224 3.39 -15.84 -24.12
N LEU A 225 2.18 -15.50 -24.55
CA LEU A 225 1.79 -15.45 -25.95
C LEU A 225 2.59 -14.40 -26.73
N ALA A 226 2.89 -13.24 -26.12
CA ALA A 226 3.75 -12.22 -26.73
C ALA A 226 5.16 -12.75 -26.99
N VAL A 227 5.78 -13.45 -26.02
CA VAL A 227 7.09 -14.09 -26.22
C VAL A 227 7.04 -15.15 -27.32
N GLN A 228 6.02 -16.02 -27.30
CA GLN A 228 5.84 -17.05 -28.33
C GLN A 228 5.67 -16.44 -29.72
N HIS A 229 4.91 -15.36 -29.82
CA HIS A 229 4.71 -14.64 -31.07
C HIS A 229 6.01 -14.05 -31.61
N ILE A 230 6.85 -13.47 -30.75
CA ILE A 230 8.18 -12.94 -31.12
C ILE A 230 9.08 -14.07 -31.63
N LEU A 231 9.16 -15.19 -30.90
CA LEU A 231 10.00 -16.34 -31.27
C LEU A 231 9.53 -16.98 -32.58
N ALA A 232 8.22 -17.16 -32.76
CA ALA A 232 7.66 -17.73 -33.99
C ALA A 232 7.98 -16.88 -35.23
N ARG A 233 8.04 -15.56 -35.08
CA ARG A 233 8.42 -14.64 -36.17
C ARG A 233 9.92 -14.61 -36.45
N GLN A 234 10.77 -15.00 -35.50
CA GLN A 234 12.22 -14.99 -35.72
C GLN A 234 12.64 -16.03 -36.78
N ASP A 235 11.97 -17.18 -36.82
CA ASP A 235 12.20 -18.23 -37.82
C ASP A 235 11.69 -17.87 -39.23
N ASP A 236 10.99 -16.75 -39.36
CA ASP A 236 10.45 -16.25 -40.63
C ASP A 236 11.47 -15.47 -41.46
N ALA A 237 12.65 -15.19 -40.91
CA ALA A 237 13.71 -14.46 -41.60
C ALA A 237 14.03 -15.11 -42.97
N PRO A 238 13.98 -14.36 -44.09
CA PRO A 238 14.16 -14.92 -45.44
C PRO A 238 15.44 -15.74 -45.61
N LEU A 239 16.53 -15.35 -44.94
CA LEU A 239 17.80 -16.06 -44.94
C LEU A 239 17.78 -17.41 -44.21
N LEU A 240 16.93 -17.58 -43.20
CA LEU A 240 16.78 -18.85 -42.49
C LEU A 240 15.95 -19.85 -43.30
N ARG A 241 14.94 -19.34 -44.02
CA ARG A 241 14.03 -20.15 -44.87
C ARG A 241 14.60 -20.49 -46.24
N ALA A 242 15.55 -19.72 -46.76
CA ALA A 242 16.12 -19.95 -48.09
C ALA A 242 16.81 -21.33 -48.17
N ALA A 243 16.20 -22.30 -48.87
CA ALA A 243 16.79 -23.62 -49.10
C ALA A 243 18.12 -23.52 -49.87
N PRO A 244 19.07 -24.47 -49.68
CA PRO A 244 20.30 -24.52 -50.49
C PRO A 244 19.96 -24.58 -51.97
N ALA A 245 20.76 -23.91 -52.82
CA ALA A 245 20.54 -23.96 -54.26
C ALA A 245 20.78 -25.37 -54.80
N GLU A 246 19.90 -25.83 -55.69
CA GLU A 246 20.09 -27.11 -56.38
C GLU A 246 21.33 -27.07 -57.28
N LYS A 247 21.99 -28.22 -57.45
CA LYS A 247 23.25 -28.33 -58.19
C LYS A 247 23.03 -27.94 -59.65
N GLY A 248 23.58 -26.80 -60.06
CA GLY A 248 23.49 -26.26 -61.43
C GLY A 248 22.44 -25.17 -61.63
N ALA A 249 21.61 -24.87 -60.61
CA ALA A 249 20.63 -23.79 -60.66
C ALA A 249 21.27 -22.40 -60.39
N ARG A 250 20.68 -21.34 -60.96
CA ARG A 250 21.08 -19.96 -60.66
C ARG A 250 20.63 -19.60 -59.24
N ARG A 251 21.58 -19.20 -58.40
CA ARG A 251 21.33 -18.79 -57.01
C ARG A 251 20.51 -17.50 -56.96
N THR A 252 19.55 -17.44 -56.06
CA THR A 252 18.90 -16.18 -55.66
C THR A 252 19.87 -15.32 -54.83
N SER A 253 19.53 -14.04 -54.64
CA SER A 253 20.34 -13.11 -53.84
C SER A 253 20.47 -13.58 -52.39
N GLU A 254 19.37 -14.08 -51.83
CA GLU A 254 19.24 -14.59 -50.48
C GLU A 254 20.07 -15.88 -50.29
N GLN A 255 19.98 -16.82 -51.24
CA GLN A 255 20.78 -18.06 -51.21
C GLN A 255 22.28 -17.77 -51.27
N ALA A 256 22.71 -16.88 -52.18
CA ALA A 256 24.11 -16.49 -52.30
C ALA A 256 24.63 -15.83 -51.01
N THR A 257 23.81 -14.98 -50.39
CA THR A 257 24.15 -14.31 -49.13
C THR A 257 24.26 -15.30 -47.97
N ARG A 258 23.28 -16.22 -47.84
CA ARG A 258 23.30 -17.29 -46.82
C ARG A 258 24.55 -18.17 -46.94
N GLU A 259 24.86 -18.63 -48.15
CA GLU A 259 26.06 -19.43 -48.42
C GLU A 259 27.34 -18.67 -48.07
N ALA A 260 27.41 -17.37 -48.40
CA ALA A 260 28.56 -16.52 -48.07
C ALA A 260 28.75 -16.34 -46.56
N ILE A 261 27.67 -16.07 -45.82
CA ILE A 261 27.69 -15.95 -44.35
C ILE A 261 28.17 -17.25 -43.72
N LEU A 262 27.58 -18.40 -44.10
CA LEU A 262 27.96 -19.72 -43.57
C LEU A 262 29.41 -20.08 -43.92
N ARG A 263 29.86 -19.74 -45.14
CA ARG A 263 31.24 -20.00 -45.55
C ARG A 263 32.22 -19.19 -44.71
N GLU A 264 31.98 -17.91 -44.48
CA GLU A 264 32.84 -17.08 -43.64
C GLU A 264 32.82 -17.54 -42.17
N ALA A 265 31.65 -17.93 -41.65
CA ALA A 265 31.50 -18.41 -40.27
C ALA A 265 32.19 -19.75 -40.00
N LYS A 266 32.32 -20.63 -41.02
CA LYS A 266 32.97 -21.95 -40.89
C LYS A 266 34.50 -21.92 -41.09
N LYS A 267 35.09 -20.78 -41.45
CA LYS A 267 36.54 -20.70 -41.64
C LYS A 267 37.28 -20.87 -40.32
N GLN A 268 38.30 -21.73 -40.33
CA GLN A 268 39.25 -21.88 -39.22
C GLN A 268 40.59 -21.16 -39.46
N ARG A 269 40.87 -20.76 -40.71
CA ARG A 269 42.06 -20.01 -41.13
C ARG A 269 41.67 -18.83 -42.01
N SER A 270 42.43 -17.75 -41.97
CA SER A 270 42.15 -16.49 -42.69
C SER A 270 40.73 -15.97 -42.42
N VAL A 271 40.33 -15.98 -41.13
CA VAL A 271 39.01 -15.56 -40.66
C VAL A 271 38.85 -14.05 -40.83
N LEU A 272 37.72 -13.64 -41.39
CA LEU A 272 37.39 -12.23 -41.54
C LEU A 272 37.20 -11.60 -40.15
N PRO A 273 37.87 -10.48 -39.81
CA PRO A 273 37.66 -9.81 -38.54
C PRO A 273 36.18 -9.44 -38.34
N LEU A 274 35.66 -9.50 -37.11
CA LEU A 274 34.24 -9.27 -36.80
C LEU A 274 33.70 -7.97 -37.41
N ARG A 275 34.47 -6.88 -37.33
CA ARG A 275 34.14 -5.59 -37.98
C ARG A 275 33.93 -5.73 -39.48
N GLY A 276 34.82 -6.44 -40.16
CA GLY A 276 34.72 -6.68 -41.60
C GLY A 276 33.53 -7.56 -41.95
N PHE A 277 33.24 -8.56 -41.11
CA PHE A 277 32.07 -9.43 -41.26
C PHE A 277 30.76 -8.63 -41.12
N VAL A 278 30.61 -7.89 -40.02
CA VAL A 278 29.41 -7.06 -39.78
C VAL A 278 29.22 -6.04 -40.89
N ARG A 279 30.26 -5.27 -41.26
CA ARG A 279 30.16 -4.27 -42.34
C ARG A 279 29.78 -4.85 -43.70
N ARG A 280 30.10 -6.12 -43.95
CA ARG A 280 29.79 -6.81 -45.22
C ARG A 280 28.36 -7.32 -45.31
N PHE A 281 27.75 -7.65 -44.17
CA PHE A 281 26.50 -8.40 -44.11
C PHE A 281 25.37 -7.74 -43.31
N TRP A 282 25.60 -6.62 -42.60
CA TRP A 282 24.58 -5.97 -41.76
C TRP A 282 23.31 -5.60 -42.54
N ASP A 283 23.45 -5.11 -43.78
CA ASP A 283 22.37 -4.74 -44.70
C ASP A 283 21.86 -5.90 -45.55
N LYS A 284 22.47 -7.08 -45.40
CA LYS A 284 22.14 -8.30 -46.15
C LYS A 284 21.51 -9.34 -45.24
N GLY A 285 20.67 -8.89 -44.31
CA GLY A 285 19.87 -9.72 -43.40
C GLY A 285 20.60 -10.33 -42.21
N LEU A 286 21.85 -9.94 -41.92
CA LEU A 286 22.50 -10.34 -40.66
C LEU A 286 21.71 -9.87 -39.43
N LEU A 287 21.17 -8.64 -39.49
CA LEU A 287 20.34 -8.09 -38.41
C LEU A 287 18.96 -8.75 -38.32
N ASP A 288 18.44 -9.33 -39.41
CA ASP A 288 17.17 -10.08 -39.37
C ASP A 288 17.33 -11.42 -38.67
N VAL A 289 18.49 -12.07 -38.87
CA VAL A 289 18.82 -13.36 -38.22
C VAL A 289 19.20 -13.16 -36.76
N LEU A 290 19.93 -12.08 -36.46
CA LEU A 290 20.35 -11.69 -35.12
C LEU A 290 19.72 -10.34 -34.77
N PRO A 291 18.45 -10.31 -34.30
CA PRO A 291 17.70 -9.07 -34.10
C PRO A 291 18.13 -8.27 -32.87
N VAL A 292 18.88 -8.87 -31.94
CA VAL A 292 19.30 -8.23 -30.69
C VAL A 292 20.82 -8.30 -30.54
N TRP A 293 21.43 -7.14 -30.29
CA TRP A 293 22.88 -6.98 -30.10
C TRP A 293 23.16 -6.29 -28.77
N LEU A 294 23.91 -6.94 -27.89
CA LEU A 294 24.36 -6.40 -26.60
C LEU A 294 25.82 -5.96 -26.74
N LEU A 295 26.05 -4.64 -26.76
CA LEU A 295 27.36 -4.05 -27.09
C LEU A 295 27.65 -2.85 -26.20
N SER A 296 28.93 -2.60 -25.93
CA SER A 296 29.37 -1.29 -25.42
C SER A 296 29.25 -0.21 -26.50
N PRO A 297 29.12 1.08 -26.14
CA PRO A 297 29.00 2.16 -27.12
C PRO A 297 30.18 2.22 -28.13
N GLU A 298 31.38 1.94 -27.65
CA GLU A 298 32.61 1.91 -28.45
C GLU A 298 32.56 0.77 -29.47
N THR A 299 32.10 -0.41 -29.03
CA THR A 299 31.98 -1.60 -29.86
C THR A 299 30.94 -1.39 -30.96
N ALA A 300 29.77 -0.83 -30.63
CA ALA A 300 28.73 -0.51 -31.60
C ALA A 300 29.25 0.45 -32.68
N THR A 301 30.02 1.47 -32.27
CA THR A 301 30.62 2.45 -33.19
C THR A 301 31.67 1.84 -34.12
N LEU A 302 32.45 0.87 -33.61
CA LEU A 302 33.46 0.16 -34.39
C LEU A 302 32.84 -0.75 -35.46
N LEU A 303 31.83 -1.53 -35.08
CA LEU A 303 31.23 -2.59 -35.90
C LEU A 303 30.33 -2.03 -37.00
N PHE A 304 29.47 -1.06 -36.68
CA PHE A 304 28.40 -0.60 -37.57
C PHE A 304 28.75 0.70 -38.31
N PRO A 305 28.27 0.88 -39.55
CA PRO A 305 28.43 2.13 -40.28
C PRO A 305 27.72 3.29 -39.58
N ARG A 306 28.09 4.52 -39.93
CA ARG A 306 27.42 5.74 -39.44
C ARG A 306 26.11 5.96 -40.21
N ALA A 307 25.15 5.07 -40.02
CA ALA A 307 23.82 5.10 -40.62
C ALA A 307 22.81 4.53 -39.60
N PRO A 308 21.51 4.88 -39.69
CA PRO A 308 20.48 4.35 -38.80
C PRO A 308 20.17 2.89 -39.13
N VAL A 309 21.02 1.98 -38.64
CA VAL A 309 20.94 0.52 -38.88
C VAL A 309 20.02 -0.20 -37.89
N PHE A 310 19.72 0.40 -36.74
CA PHE A 310 18.83 -0.15 -35.72
C PHE A 310 17.50 0.60 -35.68
N ASP A 311 16.39 -0.12 -35.46
CA ASP A 311 15.09 0.51 -35.21
C ASP A 311 15.01 1.12 -33.82
N LEU A 312 15.63 0.47 -32.83
CA LEU A 312 15.67 0.88 -31.44
C LEU A 312 17.05 0.61 -30.85
N VAL A 313 17.60 1.58 -30.12
CA VAL A 313 18.70 1.37 -29.18
C VAL A 313 18.22 1.59 -27.76
N ILE A 314 18.66 0.74 -26.85
CA ILE A 314 18.41 0.88 -25.41
C ILE A 314 19.77 1.12 -24.75
N PHE A 315 19.93 2.30 -24.14
CA PHE A 315 21.04 2.56 -23.23
C PHE A 315 20.58 2.18 -21.83
N ASP A 316 21.17 1.13 -21.28
CA ASP A 316 21.06 0.82 -19.87
C ASP A 316 22.22 1.48 -19.11
N GLU A 317 22.02 1.83 -17.85
CA GLU A 317 23.00 2.55 -17.02
C GLU A 317 23.55 3.83 -17.68
N ALA A 318 22.71 4.57 -18.40
CA ALA A 318 23.09 5.75 -19.18
C ALA A 318 23.65 6.91 -18.33
N SER A 319 23.49 6.88 -17.00
CA SER A 319 24.16 7.80 -16.08
C SER A 319 25.68 7.63 -16.08
N GLN A 320 26.19 6.47 -16.47
CA GLN A 320 27.62 6.18 -16.65
C GLN A 320 28.11 6.36 -18.09
N CYS A 321 27.22 6.62 -19.03
CA CYS A 321 27.59 6.86 -20.43
C CYS A 321 27.88 8.35 -20.63
N THR A 322 29.10 8.69 -21.07
CA THR A 322 29.38 10.08 -21.46
C THR A 322 28.65 10.42 -22.75
N VAL A 323 28.40 11.72 -22.97
CA VAL A 323 27.68 12.17 -24.17
C VAL A 323 28.48 11.81 -25.43
N GLU A 324 29.81 11.91 -25.39
CA GLU A 324 30.72 11.64 -26.50
C GLU A 324 30.71 10.18 -26.92
N ASN A 325 30.56 9.25 -25.95
CA ASN A 325 30.48 7.83 -26.24
C ASN A 325 29.07 7.42 -26.70
N GLY A 326 28.02 8.03 -26.14
CA GLY A 326 26.63 7.70 -26.45
C GLY A 326 26.12 8.28 -27.77
N PHE A 327 26.55 9.50 -28.13
CA PHE A 327 26.06 10.20 -29.31
C PHE A 327 26.31 9.46 -30.64
N PRO A 328 27.49 8.87 -30.91
CA PRO A 328 27.72 8.06 -32.10
C PRO A 328 26.77 6.86 -32.23
N VAL A 329 26.32 6.29 -31.11
CA VAL A 329 25.38 5.17 -31.09
C VAL A 329 23.96 5.65 -31.37
N LEU A 330 23.56 6.81 -30.84
CA LEU A 330 22.25 7.41 -31.16
C LEU A 330 22.08 7.66 -32.66
N MET A 331 23.14 8.08 -33.35
CA MET A 331 23.13 8.29 -34.81
C MET A 331 22.90 7.00 -35.62
N ARG A 332 22.98 5.82 -34.98
CA ARG A 332 22.78 4.51 -35.59
C ARG A 332 21.40 3.91 -35.34
N ALA A 333 20.52 4.62 -34.65
CA ALA A 333 19.18 4.15 -34.35
C ALA A 333 18.09 5.16 -34.78
N ARG A 334 16.90 4.64 -35.12
CA ARG A 334 15.72 5.47 -35.39
C ARG A 334 15.03 5.95 -34.12
N ARG A 335 15.08 5.14 -33.06
CA ARG A 335 14.51 5.41 -31.74
C ARG A 335 15.53 5.06 -30.67
N ALA A 336 15.44 5.74 -29.53
CA ALA A 336 16.29 5.48 -28.38
C ALA A 336 15.46 5.43 -27.09
N VAL A 337 15.76 4.45 -26.24
CA VAL A 337 15.35 4.43 -24.84
C VAL A 337 16.61 4.61 -24.00
N ILE A 338 16.58 5.55 -23.07
CA ILE A 338 17.71 5.89 -22.22
C ILE A 338 17.26 5.65 -20.78
N ALA A 339 17.80 4.60 -20.17
CA ALA A 339 17.51 4.16 -18.82
C ALA A 339 18.75 4.32 -17.95
N GLY A 340 18.55 4.68 -16.68
CA GLY A 340 19.63 4.85 -15.70
C GLY A 340 19.17 5.67 -14.51
N ASP A 341 20.08 5.86 -13.57
CA ASP A 341 19.83 6.62 -12.34
C ASP A 341 20.89 7.71 -12.14
N GLU A 342 20.45 8.97 -12.19
CA GLU A 342 21.30 10.15 -12.01
C GLU A 342 21.82 10.31 -10.57
N ARG A 343 21.18 9.62 -9.61
CA ARG A 343 21.60 9.59 -8.21
C ARG A 343 22.63 8.49 -7.93
N GLN A 344 23.01 7.72 -8.95
CA GLN A 344 24.12 6.78 -8.92
C GLN A 344 25.37 7.36 -9.59
N MET A 345 26.43 6.56 -9.69
CA MET A 345 27.74 7.02 -10.13
C MET A 345 27.71 7.64 -11.54
N PRO A 346 28.28 8.84 -11.73
CA PRO A 346 28.53 9.40 -13.04
C PRO A 346 29.72 8.70 -13.73
N PRO A 347 30.00 9.00 -15.01
CA PRO A 347 31.15 8.45 -15.70
C PRO A 347 32.46 8.88 -15.03
N SER A 348 33.45 8.00 -15.05
CA SER A 348 34.76 8.25 -14.43
C SER A 348 35.58 9.27 -15.23
N ASN A 349 35.77 10.50 -14.71
CA ASN A 349 36.55 11.57 -15.35
C ASN A 349 38.09 11.35 -15.30
N PHE A 350 38.59 10.15 -15.62
CA PHE A 350 40.03 9.85 -15.54
C PHE A 350 40.89 10.55 -16.61
N PHE A 351 40.29 11.18 -17.64
CA PHE A 351 41.03 11.71 -18.80
C PHE A 351 40.70 13.15 -19.23
N LYS A 352 40.02 13.97 -18.42
CA LYS A 352 40.06 15.43 -18.66
C LYS A 352 41.40 15.99 -18.17
N ALA A 353 42.47 15.64 -18.90
CA ALA A 353 43.69 16.44 -18.92
C ALA A 353 43.33 17.81 -19.51
N GLY A 354 43.81 18.87 -18.86
CA GLY A 354 43.36 20.23 -19.10
C GLY A 354 43.46 20.67 -20.56
N ASP A 355 42.45 21.43 -20.96
CA ASP A 355 42.55 22.35 -22.07
C ASP A 355 42.26 23.75 -21.51
N ASP A 356 43.25 24.30 -20.81
CA ASP A 356 43.37 25.74 -20.52
C ASP A 356 43.86 26.47 -21.79
N GLY A 357 43.22 26.18 -22.92
CA GLY A 357 43.40 26.88 -24.18
C GLY A 357 42.29 27.92 -24.32
N ASP A 358 42.63 29.18 -24.04
CA ASP A 358 41.82 30.36 -24.39
C ASP A 358 41.76 30.53 -25.91
N GLU A 359 41.07 29.62 -26.61
CA GLU A 359 40.57 29.89 -27.96
C GLU A 359 39.16 30.48 -27.83
N GLU A 360 38.95 31.69 -28.37
CA GLU A 360 37.63 32.33 -28.51
C GLU A 360 36.71 31.42 -29.34
N LEU A 361 35.94 30.58 -28.64
CA LEU A 361 34.91 29.75 -29.26
C LEU A 361 33.79 30.67 -29.80
N SER A 362 33.35 30.41 -31.04
CA SER A 362 32.17 31.07 -31.60
C SER A 362 30.92 30.79 -30.74
N GLU A 363 29.86 31.61 -30.84
CA GLU A 363 28.60 31.37 -30.10
C GLU A 363 28.06 29.94 -30.29
N ALA A 364 28.17 29.37 -31.50
CA ALA A 364 27.82 27.97 -31.76
C ALA A 364 28.77 26.96 -31.09
N GLY A 365 30.05 27.31 -30.92
CA GLY A 365 31.03 26.52 -30.18
C GLY A 365 30.81 26.59 -28.65
N ILE A 366 30.33 27.72 -28.14
CA ILE A 366 29.92 27.91 -26.74
C ILE A 366 28.66 27.08 -26.46
N GLU A 367 27.62 27.17 -27.31
CA GLU A 367 26.41 26.35 -27.17
C GLU A 367 26.71 24.84 -27.27
N ALA A 368 27.60 24.42 -28.17
CA ALA A 368 28.03 23.03 -28.26
C ALA A 368 28.79 22.60 -26.99
N ARG A 369 29.69 23.43 -26.48
CA ARG A 369 30.46 23.15 -25.26
C ARG A 369 29.57 23.10 -24.01
N GLU A 370 28.57 23.97 -23.90
CA GLU A 370 27.52 23.90 -22.88
C GLU A 370 26.62 22.65 -23.06
N MET A 371 26.36 22.22 -24.30
CA MET A 371 25.63 20.98 -24.59
C MET A 371 26.41 19.71 -24.20
N PHE A 372 27.75 19.73 -24.31
CA PHE A 372 28.64 18.65 -23.86
C PHE A 372 29.09 18.78 -22.39
N ASP A 373 28.67 19.83 -21.67
CA ASP A 373 28.96 19.98 -20.23
C ASP A 373 28.01 19.15 -19.34
N ALA A 374 27.02 18.49 -19.95
CA ALA A 374 26.19 17.52 -19.26
C ALA A 374 27.02 16.34 -18.75
N GLU A 375 26.87 16.04 -17.46
CA GLU A 375 27.64 15.00 -16.75
C GLU A 375 27.51 13.59 -17.37
N SER A 376 26.39 13.30 -18.04
CA SER A 376 26.13 12.02 -18.73
C SER A 376 25.05 12.15 -19.79
N LEU A 377 24.96 11.12 -20.65
CA LEU A 377 23.91 11.00 -21.65
C LEU A 377 22.51 11.02 -21.02
N LEU A 378 22.33 10.38 -19.85
CA LEU A 378 21.07 10.40 -19.13
C LEU A 378 20.64 11.81 -18.73
N VAL A 379 21.56 12.58 -18.14
CA VAL A 379 21.28 13.96 -17.71
C VAL A 379 20.91 14.82 -18.93
N LEU A 380 21.66 14.69 -20.02
CA LEU A 380 21.39 15.40 -21.28
C LEU A 380 19.99 15.08 -21.83
N ALA A 381 19.63 13.79 -21.87
CA ALA A 381 18.37 13.31 -22.40
C ALA A 381 17.18 13.77 -21.54
N ARG A 382 17.31 13.71 -20.21
CA ARG A 382 16.28 14.11 -19.26
C ARG A 382 15.77 15.53 -19.46
N HIS A 383 16.63 16.46 -19.89
CA HIS A 383 16.23 17.84 -20.16
C HIS A 383 15.51 18.02 -21.50
N ARG A 384 15.50 17.01 -22.37
CA ARG A 384 15.00 17.10 -23.76
C ARG A 384 13.86 16.13 -24.08
N THR A 385 13.62 15.13 -23.24
CA THR A 385 12.64 14.06 -23.52
C THR A 385 11.66 13.88 -22.36
N ARG A 386 10.54 13.19 -22.65
CA ARG A 386 9.62 12.73 -21.60
C ARG A 386 10.33 11.70 -20.74
N ARG A 387 10.18 11.82 -19.42
CA ARG A 387 10.73 10.88 -18.44
C ARG A 387 9.63 10.15 -17.69
N MET A 388 9.94 8.93 -17.26
CA MET A 388 9.11 8.12 -16.38
C MET A 388 10.01 7.51 -15.32
N GLY A 389 9.68 7.70 -14.05
CA GLY A 389 10.40 7.10 -12.93
C GLY A 389 9.80 5.74 -12.57
N LEU A 390 10.64 4.80 -12.14
CA LEU A 390 10.18 3.56 -11.53
C LEU A 390 10.07 3.79 -10.02
N ALA A 391 8.87 3.63 -9.47
CA ALA A 391 8.59 3.93 -8.05
C ALA A 391 8.94 2.77 -7.11
N TRP A 392 8.85 1.53 -7.58
CA TRP A 392 8.92 0.34 -6.72
C TRP A 392 10.33 -0.21 -6.56
N HIS A 393 10.71 -0.54 -5.33
CA HIS A 393 11.99 -1.17 -4.99
C HIS A 393 11.81 -2.65 -4.61
N TYR A 394 12.39 -3.55 -5.40
CA TYR A 394 12.24 -5.01 -5.26
C TYR A 394 13.47 -5.74 -4.72
N ARG A 395 14.64 -5.09 -4.63
CA ARG A 395 15.89 -5.78 -4.30
C ARG A 395 15.94 -6.23 -2.83
N CYS A 396 15.76 -5.28 -1.91
CA CYS A 396 15.93 -5.55 -0.48
C CYS A 396 14.74 -6.34 0.10
N GLN A 397 15.05 -7.45 0.77
CA GLN A 397 14.10 -8.28 1.49
C GLN A 397 13.56 -7.60 2.75
N HIS A 398 14.39 -6.78 3.38
CA HIS A 398 14.02 -5.95 4.53
C HIS A 398 14.14 -4.48 4.15
N GLU A 399 13.10 -3.69 4.41
CA GLU A 399 13.04 -2.29 4.02
C GLU A 399 14.15 -1.45 4.66
N GLU A 400 14.56 -1.79 5.89
CA GLU A 400 15.63 -1.10 6.61
C GLU A 400 16.97 -1.06 5.88
N LEU A 401 17.21 -1.99 4.92
CA LEU A 401 18.42 -1.99 4.09
C LEU A 401 18.45 -0.83 3.09
N ILE A 402 17.29 -0.46 2.53
CA ILE A 402 17.17 0.63 1.55
C ILE A 402 16.68 1.94 2.18
N ALA A 403 16.12 1.88 3.39
CA ALA A 403 15.50 3.01 4.08
C ALA A 403 16.42 4.24 4.15
N PHE A 404 17.71 4.04 4.41
CA PHE A 404 18.69 5.13 4.40
C PHE A 404 18.80 5.81 3.04
N SER A 405 19.06 5.04 1.97
CA SER A 405 19.15 5.57 0.61
C SER A 405 17.85 6.23 0.17
N ASN A 406 16.70 5.61 0.47
CA ASN A 406 15.39 6.15 0.10
C ASN A 406 15.20 7.56 0.69
N HIS A 407 15.44 7.73 1.99
CA HIS A 407 15.30 9.04 2.65
C HIS A 407 16.39 10.03 2.23
N ALA A 408 17.66 9.62 2.22
CA ALA A 408 18.78 10.53 2.02
C ALA A 408 18.96 10.97 0.56
N ILE A 409 18.55 10.14 -0.40
CA ILE A 409 18.88 10.31 -1.82
C ILE A 409 17.63 10.49 -2.69
N TYR A 410 16.58 9.71 -2.42
CA TYR A 410 15.35 9.69 -3.22
C TYR A 410 14.18 10.44 -2.55
N GLY A 411 14.41 11.10 -1.41
CA GLY A 411 13.39 11.90 -0.72
C GLY A 411 12.24 11.10 -0.11
N GLY A 412 12.37 9.77 -0.01
CA GLY A 412 11.30 8.87 0.45
C GLY A 412 10.31 8.45 -0.64
N ASP A 413 10.51 8.86 -1.90
CA ASP A 413 9.56 8.61 -3.00
C ASP A 413 9.52 7.14 -3.48
N LEU A 414 10.47 6.28 -3.07
CA LEU A 414 10.45 4.86 -3.47
C LEU A 414 9.47 4.05 -2.61
N ASN A 415 8.58 3.31 -3.27
CA ASN A 415 7.73 2.31 -2.64
C ASN A 415 8.57 1.08 -2.28
N THR A 416 8.78 0.87 -0.98
CA THR A 416 9.48 -0.28 -0.42
C THR A 416 8.48 -1.30 0.10
N ILE A 417 8.76 -2.58 -0.08
CA ILE A 417 7.82 -3.65 0.25
C ILE A 417 8.08 -4.13 1.69
N PRO A 418 7.11 -4.01 2.61
CA PRO A 418 7.28 -4.47 3.97
C PRO A 418 7.55 -5.98 4.07
N SER A 419 8.44 -6.36 4.98
CA SER A 419 8.73 -7.76 5.28
C SER A 419 7.75 -8.31 6.31
N THR A 420 7.57 -9.64 6.35
CA THR A 420 6.78 -10.32 7.39
C THR A 420 7.47 -10.37 8.76
N VAL A 421 8.64 -9.75 8.89
CA VAL A 421 9.40 -9.68 10.12
C VAL A 421 9.02 -8.42 10.90
N SER A 422 8.68 -8.58 12.18
CA SER A 422 8.25 -7.47 13.03
C SER A 422 9.41 -6.65 13.56
N ARG A 423 9.08 -5.50 14.14
CA ARG A 423 10.02 -4.61 14.84
C ARG A 423 10.61 -5.22 16.12
N LEU A 424 10.26 -6.45 16.49
CA LEU A 424 10.89 -7.18 17.61
C LEU A 424 12.04 -8.07 17.15
N ALA A 425 12.11 -8.41 15.86
CA ALA A 425 13.20 -9.24 15.34
C ALA A 425 14.53 -8.47 15.29
N PRO A 426 15.68 -9.18 15.27
CA PRO A 426 16.97 -8.55 14.99
C PRO A 426 16.96 -7.80 13.65
N ALA A 427 17.62 -6.65 13.61
CA ALA A 427 17.82 -5.89 12.38
C ALA A 427 18.65 -6.70 11.36
N ALA A 428 18.31 -6.56 10.10
CA ALA A 428 19.08 -6.98 8.94
C ALA A 428 20.36 -6.14 8.77
N VAL A 429 20.39 -4.92 9.33
CA VAL A 429 21.62 -4.14 9.49
C VAL A 429 22.26 -4.45 10.84
N ARG A 430 23.47 -5.01 10.82
CA ARG A 430 24.23 -5.46 11.99
C ARG A 430 25.54 -4.71 12.12
N TRP A 431 26.02 -4.62 13.36
CA TRP A 431 27.26 -3.94 13.72
C TRP A 431 28.23 -4.91 14.39
N ILE A 432 29.50 -4.88 13.97
CA ILE A 432 30.58 -5.68 14.54
C ILE A 432 31.67 -4.73 15.02
N ASP A 433 31.84 -4.65 16.35
CA ASP A 433 32.87 -3.83 16.98
C ASP A 433 34.25 -4.49 16.93
N VAL A 434 35.25 -3.69 16.58
CA VAL A 434 36.67 -4.06 16.56
C VAL A 434 37.43 -3.09 17.49
N PRO A 435 37.39 -3.31 18.82
CA PRO A 435 37.93 -2.36 19.80
C PRO A 435 39.45 -2.11 19.64
N ASP A 436 40.19 -3.13 19.18
CA ASP A 436 41.63 -3.08 18.98
C ASP A 436 42.04 -2.60 17.57
N GLY A 437 41.14 -1.93 16.85
CA GLY A 437 41.43 -1.42 15.52
C GLY A 437 42.59 -0.43 15.51
N CYS A 438 43.49 -0.59 14.55
CA CYS A 438 44.62 0.31 14.34
C CYS A 438 44.58 0.85 12.91
N TYR A 439 45.01 2.09 12.70
CA TYR A 439 45.09 2.68 11.36
C TYR A 439 46.56 2.86 10.97
N GLU A 440 47.12 1.86 10.30
CA GLU A 440 48.53 1.83 9.91
C GLU A 440 48.66 1.78 8.39
N ASN A 441 49.44 2.70 7.82
CA ASN A 441 49.70 2.80 6.37
C ASN A 441 48.44 2.82 5.47
N GLY A 442 47.28 3.23 6.01
CA GLY A 442 46.02 3.29 5.26
C GLY A 442 45.14 2.05 5.36
N ALA A 443 45.51 1.07 6.20
CA ALA A 443 44.71 -0.12 6.49
C ALA A 443 44.47 -0.31 7.99
N ASN A 444 43.43 -1.08 8.29
CA ASN A 444 43.07 -1.58 9.60
C ASN A 444 43.09 -3.10 9.56
N VAL A 445 44.23 -3.68 9.94
CA VAL A 445 44.48 -5.13 9.89
C VAL A 445 43.59 -5.90 10.88
N PRO A 446 43.41 -5.47 12.14
CA PRO A 446 42.44 -6.10 13.04
C PRO A 446 41.02 -6.13 12.46
N GLU A 447 40.60 -5.06 11.77
CA GLU A 447 39.29 -5.03 11.11
C GLU A 447 39.23 -6.00 9.91
N ALA A 448 40.30 -6.12 9.12
CA ALA A 448 40.37 -7.08 8.02
C ALA A 448 40.26 -8.54 8.53
N GLN A 449 40.90 -8.86 9.66
CA GLN A 449 40.75 -10.15 10.34
C GLN A 449 39.31 -10.41 10.76
N ALA A 450 38.68 -9.45 11.44
CA ALA A 450 37.28 -9.57 11.86
C ALA A 450 36.30 -9.75 10.67
N VAL A 451 36.60 -9.12 9.53
CA VAL A 451 35.84 -9.31 8.28
C VAL A 451 35.97 -10.75 7.80
N ILE A 452 37.17 -11.33 7.78
CA ILE A 452 37.38 -12.71 7.32
C ILE A 452 36.81 -13.74 8.29
N ASP A 453 36.86 -13.48 9.60
CA ASP A 453 36.16 -14.30 10.60
C ASP A 453 34.64 -14.27 10.40
N LEU A 454 34.08 -13.11 10.04
CA LEU A 454 32.67 -13.01 9.68
C LEU A 454 32.36 -13.75 8.38
N VAL A 455 33.17 -13.58 7.33
CA VAL A 455 33.01 -14.30 6.06
C VAL A 455 33.02 -15.81 6.31
N ASP A 456 33.95 -16.33 7.10
CA ASP A 456 34.02 -17.75 7.42
C ASP A 456 32.76 -18.24 8.13
N ARG A 457 32.29 -17.51 9.15
CA ARG A 457 31.03 -17.83 9.85
C ARG A 457 29.82 -17.84 8.91
N LEU A 458 29.75 -16.89 7.98
CA LEU A 458 28.65 -16.82 7.02
C LEU A 458 28.69 -17.97 6.00
N LEU A 459 29.88 -18.39 5.56
CA LEU A 459 30.05 -19.55 4.66
C LEU A 459 29.69 -20.89 5.31
N GLN A 460 29.61 -20.94 6.64
CA GLN A 460 29.18 -22.11 7.41
C GLN A 460 27.66 -22.18 7.59
N ARG A 461 26.90 -21.14 7.23
CA ARG A 461 25.43 -21.18 7.31
C ARG A 461 24.85 -22.29 6.39
N PRO A 462 23.74 -22.93 6.79
CA PRO A 462 23.08 -23.95 5.96
C PRO A 462 22.65 -23.38 4.60
N ASP A 463 22.06 -22.19 4.64
CA ASP A 463 21.72 -21.33 3.51
C ASP A 463 22.95 -20.48 3.17
N LYS A 464 23.85 -21.01 2.33
CA LYS A 464 25.08 -20.30 1.94
C LYS A 464 24.73 -19.06 1.11
N PRO A 465 24.75 -17.84 1.70
CA PRO A 465 24.34 -16.65 0.99
C PRO A 465 25.47 -16.18 0.07
N SER A 466 25.13 -15.49 -1.01
CA SER A 466 26.14 -14.79 -1.81
C SER A 466 26.72 -13.62 -0.99
N LEU A 467 28.04 -13.46 -1.00
CA LEU A 467 28.76 -12.51 -0.12
C LEU A 467 29.46 -11.41 -0.94
N GLY A 468 29.45 -10.18 -0.43
CA GLY A 468 30.24 -9.08 -0.98
C GLY A 468 30.90 -8.28 0.13
N VAL A 469 32.20 -8.06 0.02
CA VAL A 469 32.95 -7.19 0.94
C VAL A 469 33.23 -5.87 0.24
N VAL A 470 32.77 -4.77 0.84
CA VAL A 470 32.94 -3.41 0.33
C VAL A 470 33.88 -2.64 1.24
N THR A 471 34.96 -2.16 0.64
CA THR A 471 36.03 -1.40 1.31
C THR A 471 35.98 0.07 0.93
N PHE A 472 36.32 0.95 1.87
CA PHE A 472 36.29 2.39 1.64
C PHE A 472 37.57 2.91 0.97
N ASN A 473 38.65 2.13 0.97
CA ASN A 473 39.90 2.47 0.32
C ASN A 473 40.62 1.22 -0.25
N LEU A 474 41.53 1.44 -1.20
CA LEU A 474 42.22 0.35 -1.90
C LEU A 474 43.24 -0.38 -1.02
N THR A 475 43.83 0.28 -0.01
CA THR A 475 44.81 -0.33 0.88
C THR A 475 44.13 -1.33 1.81
N GLN A 476 42.95 -1.00 2.34
CA GLN A 476 42.11 -1.91 3.11
C GLN A 476 41.67 -3.10 2.27
N ARG A 477 41.32 -2.88 1.00
CA ARG A 477 41.03 -3.98 0.06
C ARG A 477 42.17 -4.97 -0.05
N ARG A 478 43.41 -4.48 -0.15
CA ARG A 478 44.61 -5.34 -0.19
C ARG A 478 44.78 -6.09 1.12
N ALA A 479 44.64 -5.43 2.27
CA ALA A 479 44.74 -6.08 3.58
C ALA A 479 43.72 -7.23 3.74
N ILE A 480 42.51 -7.09 3.19
CA ILE A 480 41.51 -8.17 3.19
C ILE A 480 41.93 -9.34 2.27
N PHE A 481 42.49 -9.07 1.10
CA PHE A 481 43.03 -10.13 0.24
C PHE A 481 44.22 -10.85 0.88
N ASP A 482 45.14 -10.10 1.49
CA ASP A 482 46.29 -10.66 2.20
C ASP A 482 45.83 -11.59 3.33
N GLU A 483 44.78 -11.19 4.06
CA GLU A 483 44.17 -12.01 5.12
C GLU A 483 43.46 -13.26 4.57
N ILE A 484 42.77 -13.16 3.43
CA ILE A 484 42.21 -14.33 2.74
C ILE A 484 43.32 -15.32 2.38
N ASP A 485 44.39 -14.87 1.74
CA ASP A 485 45.51 -15.71 1.31
C ASP A 485 46.20 -16.39 2.51
N ARG A 486 46.38 -15.63 3.60
CA ARG A 486 46.90 -16.15 4.87
C ARG A 486 45.99 -17.24 5.44
N ARG A 487 44.67 -17.02 5.49
CA ARG A 487 43.70 -17.96 6.07
C ARG A 487 43.53 -19.21 5.21
N VAL A 488 43.52 -19.07 3.87
CA VAL A 488 43.51 -20.20 2.92
C VAL A 488 44.74 -21.09 3.12
N SER A 489 45.90 -20.49 3.39
CA SER A 489 47.15 -21.25 3.60
C SER A 489 47.23 -21.91 4.98
N ALA A 490 46.62 -21.31 6.01
CA ALA A 490 46.72 -21.77 7.40
C ALA A 490 45.56 -22.68 7.87
N ASP A 491 44.39 -22.60 7.23
CA ASP A 491 43.16 -23.28 7.66
C ASP A 491 42.50 -24.01 6.47
N ALA A 492 42.69 -25.33 6.43
CA ALA A 492 42.15 -26.18 5.38
C ALA A 492 40.61 -26.13 5.29
N GLY A 493 39.93 -25.96 6.43
CA GLY A 493 38.47 -25.87 6.46
C GLY A 493 37.96 -24.58 5.82
N PHE A 494 38.61 -23.45 6.12
CA PHE A 494 38.31 -22.18 5.44
C PHE A 494 38.63 -22.25 3.95
N ALA A 495 39.78 -22.81 3.57
CA ALA A 495 40.20 -22.96 2.19
C ALA A 495 39.17 -23.71 1.34
N GLU A 496 38.65 -24.84 1.84
CA GLU A 496 37.60 -25.61 1.17
C GLU A 496 36.33 -24.77 0.97
N ARG A 497 35.86 -24.08 2.02
CA ARG A 497 34.66 -23.24 1.96
C ARG A 497 34.81 -22.07 0.97
N TRP A 498 35.94 -21.37 1.02
CA TRP A 498 36.24 -20.24 0.14
C TRP A 498 36.35 -20.66 -1.33
N LEU A 499 37.09 -21.74 -1.62
CA LEU A 499 37.22 -22.28 -2.99
C LEU A 499 35.87 -22.74 -3.55
N ARG A 500 35.07 -23.44 -2.74
CA ARG A 500 33.72 -23.85 -3.14
C ARG A 500 32.82 -22.66 -3.46
N ALA A 501 32.88 -21.59 -2.68
CA ALA A 501 32.12 -20.37 -2.95
C ALA A 501 32.57 -19.66 -4.24
N ASN A 502 33.86 -19.70 -4.57
CA ASN A 502 34.40 -19.14 -5.80
C ASN A 502 34.14 -20.01 -7.05
N ALA A 503 33.86 -21.31 -6.87
CA ALA A 503 33.59 -22.25 -7.95
C ALA A 503 32.12 -22.26 -8.41
N VAL A 504 31.24 -21.43 -7.85
CA VAL A 504 29.83 -21.36 -8.24
C VAL A 504 29.70 -21.00 -9.73
N PRO A 505 28.86 -21.70 -10.53
CA PRO A 505 28.76 -21.48 -11.98
C PRO A 505 28.35 -20.07 -12.35
N ARG A 506 27.39 -19.51 -11.62
CA ARG A 506 26.92 -18.14 -11.80
C ARG A 506 27.91 -17.18 -11.14
N ILE A 507 28.58 -16.37 -11.98
CA ILE A 507 29.62 -15.42 -11.54
C ILE A 507 29.06 -14.42 -10.53
N ASP A 508 27.81 -14.00 -10.71
CA ASP A 508 27.14 -13.02 -9.85
C ASP A 508 26.84 -13.54 -8.44
N ASP A 509 26.99 -14.85 -8.18
CA ASP A 509 26.77 -15.43 -6.86
C ASP A 509 28.10 -15.65 -6.12
N ARG A 510 29.24 -15.47 -6.80
CA ARG A 510 30.58 -15.65 -6.21
C ARG A 510 30.91 -14.53 -5.22
N PRO A 511 31.69 -14.79 -4.17
CA PRO A 511 32.20 -13.75 -3.29
C PRO A 511 32.98 -12.68 -4.06
N PHE A 512 32.87 -11.42 -3.64
CA PHE A 512 33.77 -10.35 -4.12
C PHE A 512 34.36 -9.53 -2.99
N VAL A 513 35.50 -8.90 -3.24
CA VAL A 513 36.08 -7.83 -2.41
C VAL A 513 36.37 -6.62 -3.31
N LYS A 514 35.58 -5.56 -3.17
CA LYS A 514 35.61 -4.38 -4.04
C LYS A 514 35.65 -3.08 -3.22
N ASN A 515 36.08 -1.99 -3.84
CA ASN A 515 35.99 -0.65 -3.24
C ASN A 515 34.71 0.06 -3.71
N LEU A 516 34.34 1.17 -3.05
CA LEU A 516 33.13 1.94 -3.38
C LEU A 516 32.96 2.29 -4.88
N GLU A 517 34.07 2.48 -5.61
CA GLU A 517 34.04 2.87 -7.02
C GLU A 517 33.84 1.69 -7.99
N SER A 518 34.09 0.45 -7.56
CA SER A 518 34.03 -0.73 -8.43
C SER A 518 32.84 -1.66 -8.17
N VAL A 519 32.03 -1.39 -7.13
CA VAL A 519 30.90 -2.23 -6.71
C VAL A 519 29.60 -1.97 -7.51
N GLN A 520 29.65 -1.13 -8.54
CA GLN A 520 28.46 -0.80 -9.33
C GLN A 520 28.01 -2.00 -10.17
N GLY A 521 26.70 -2.22 -10.22
CA GLY A 521 26.08 -3.35 -10.90
C GLY A 521 26.14 -4.67 -10.11
N ASP A 522 27.03 -4.79 -9.13
CA ASP A 522 27.04 -5.96 -8.25
C ASP A 522 25.90 -5.91 -7.23
N GLU A 523 25.46 -7.07 -6.77
CA GLU A 523 24.53 -7.22 -5.65
C GLU A 523 24.76 -8.58 -5.00
N ARG A 524 24.58 -8.66 -3.68
CA ARG A 524 24.77 -9.90 -2.91
C ARG A 524 23.72 -10.01 -1.83
N ASP A 525 23.48 -11.24 -1.39
CA ASP A 525 22.58 -11.49 -0.27
C ASP A 525 23.07 -10.76 0.98
N ILE A 526 24.38 -10.84 1.23
CA ILE A 526 25.01 -10.15 2.35
C ILE A 526 26.13 -9.24 1.86
N ILE A 527 26.09 -7.98 2.29
CA ILE A 527 27.17 -7.02 2.09
C ILE A 527 27.86 -6.71 3.42
N ILE A 528 29.18 -6.83 3.45
CA ILE A 528 30.03 -6.53 4.60
C ILE A 528 30.81 -5.25 4.28
N PHE A 529 30.58 -4.20 5.06
CA PHE A 529 31.37 -2.98 4.99
C PHE A 529 32.59 -3.07 5.90
N SER A 530 33.77 -2.88 5.31
CA SER A 530 35.01 -2.62 6.03
C SER A 530 35.38 -1.15 5.84
N LEU A 531 35.28 -0.38 6.93
CA LEU A 531 35.55 1.04 6.95
C LEU A 531 37.04 1.35 6.82
N GLY A 532 37.90 0.48 7.37
CA GLY A 532 39.35 0.57 7.27
C GLY A 532 39.97 1.75 8.02
N HIS A 533 39.23 2.41 8.90
CA HIS A 533 39.66 3.55 9.71
C HIS A 533 39.61 3.19 11.19
N ALA A 534 40.45 3.84 12.00
CA ALA A 534 40.48 3.70 13.46
C ALA A 534 40.62 5.08 14.15
N PRO A 535 40.21 5.22 15.43
CA PRO A 535 40.40 6.44 16.20
C PRO A 535 41.88 6.77 16.39
N VAL A 536 42.21 8.05 16.34
CA VAL A 536 43.53 8.57 16.74
C VAL A 536 43.36 9.54 17.90
N GLU A 537 44.38 9.61 18.75
CA GLU A 537 44.40 10.51 19.89
C GLU A 537 44.89 11.90 19.49
N ARG A 538 44.19 12.95 19.95
CA ARG A 538 44.62 14.33 19.80
C ARG A 538 44.52 15.06 21.13
N THR A 539 45.62 15.67 21.53
CA THR A 539 45.65 16.61 22.65
C THR A 539 45.20 17.98 22.17
N ARG A 540 44.09 18.49 22.73
CA ARG A 540 43.61 19.86 22.50
C ARG A 540 44.49 20.86 23.25
N ARG A 541 44.44 22.14 22.87
CA ARG A 541 45.21 23.23 23.49
C ARG A 541 44.92 23.42 25.00
N ASN A 542 43.79 22.91 25.49
CA ASN A 542 43.40 22.91 26.90
C ASN A 542 43.92 21.69 27.70
N GLY A 543 44.79 20.87 27.11
CA GLY A 543 45.36 19.68 27.74
C GLY A 543 44.46 18.43 27.72
N GLN A 544 43.23 18.52 27.18
CA GLN A 544 42.34 17.36 27.07
C GLN A 544 42.72 16.50 25.87
N THR A 545 42.90 15.19 26.10
CA THR A 545 43.07 14.19 25.04
C THR A 545 41.69 13.69 24.60
N GLU A 546 41.42 13.76 23.30
CA GLU A 546 40.19 13.28 22.68
C GLU A 546 40.53 12.24 21.61
N ARG A 547 39.77 11.15 21.56
CA ARG A 547 39.81 10.18 20.45
C ARG A 547 38.88 10.63 19.34
N TYR A 548 39.38 10.71 18.13
CA TYR A 548 38.58 11.07 16.96
C TYR A 548 39.06 10.31 15.72
N VAL A 549 38.19 10.16 14.73
CA VAL A 549 38.58 9.59 13.44
C VAL A 549 38.84 10.72 12.44
N PRO A 550 40.05 10.82 11.87
CA PRO A 550 40.36 11.84 10.87
C PRO A 550 39.47 11.67 9.63
N ALA A 551 38.93 12.78 9.11
CA ALA A 551 38.04 12.79 7.96
C ALA A 551 38.75 12.58 6.60
N ARG A 552 39.52 11.48 6.48
CA ARG A 552 40.27 11.12 5.27
C ARG A 552 39.50 10.07 4.44
N PHE A 553 38.27 10.41 4.05
CA PHE A 553 37.35 9.47 3.39
C PHE A 553 37.63 9.20 1.90
N GLY A 554 38.79 9.63 1.38
CA GLY A 554 39.18 9.40 0.00
C GLY A 554 38.09 9.84 -1.01
N PRO A 555 37.65 8.95 -1.92
CA PRO A 555 36.62 9.26 -2.91
C PRO A 555 35.27 9.72 -2.34
N LEU A 556 34.91 9.29 -1.12
CA LEU A 556 33.68 9.69 -0.46
C LEU A 556 33.72 11.17 -0.04
N GLY A 557 34.91 11.73 0.21
CA GLY A 557 35.09 13.14 0.55
C GLY A 557 35.06 14.10 -0.65
N GLN A 558 34.97 13.58 -1.88
CA GLN A 558 34.96 14.36 -3.11
C GLN A 558 33.53 14.68 -3.57
N ARG A 559 33.39 15.50 -4.63
CA ARG A 559 32.11 15.74 -5.29
C ARG A 559 31.51 14.41 -5.78
N GLY A 560 30.22 14.18 -5.59
CA GLY A 560 29.57 12.92 -5.91
C GLY A 560 29.83 11.80 -4.90
N GLY A 561 30.40 12.10 -3.73
CA GLY A 561 30.60 11.13 -2.65
C GLY A 561 29.28 10.51 -2.15
N GLU A 562 28.20 11.29 -2.14
CA GLU A 562 26.85 10.84 -1.82
C GLU A 562 26.34 9.75 -2.77
N ARG A 563 26.72 9.82 -4.06
CA ARG A 563 26.34 8.83 -5.09
C ARG A 563 27.13 7.53 -4.91
N ARG A 564 28.42 7.62 -4.55
CA ARG A 564 29.26 6.46 -4.18
C ARG A 564 28.68 5.73 -2.98
N LEU A 565 28.26 6.48 -1.96
CA LEU A 565 27.61 5.92 -0.78
C LEU A 565 26.29 5.24 -1.15
N ASN A 566 25.42 5.93 -1.91
CA ASN A 566 24.14 5.38 -2.36
C ASN A 566 24.30 4.07 -3.12
N VAL A 567 25.27 4.04 -4.04
CA VAL A 567 25.63 2.83 -4.78
C VAL A 567 26.02 1.73 -3.80
N ALA A 568 26.89 1.97 -2.84
CA ALA A 568 27.39 0.92 -1.96
C ALA A 568 26.32 0.36 -0.99
N VAL A 569 25.54 1.23 -0.35
CA VAL A 569 24.56 0.81 0.67
C VAL A 569 23.34 0.11 0.08
N SER A 570 23.08 0.24 -1.22
CA SER A 570 21.94 -0.39 -1.92
C SER A 570 22.27 -1.75 -2.57
N ARG A 571 23.42 -2.35 -2.26
CA ARG A 571 23.90 -3.62 -2.87
C ARG A 571 23.43 -4.88 -2.16
N ALA A 572 22.95 -4.75 -0.92
CA ALA A 572 22.51 -5.87 -0.10
C ALA A 572 21.07 -6.27 -0.40
N LYS A 573 20.82 -7.58 -0.57
CA LYS A 573 19.46 -8.12 -0.69
C LYS A 573 18.87 -8.49 0.67
N GLN A 574 19.66 -9.07 1.57
CA GLN A 574 19.18 -9.67 2.82
C GLN A 574 19.79 -9.04 4.07
N GLU A 575 21.11 -8.88 4.15
CA GLU A 575 21.77 -8.35 5.36
C GLU A 575 22.93 -7.40 5.02
N ILE A 576 23.15 -6.43 5.90
CA ILE A 576 24.33 -5.57 5.92
C ILE A 576 25.08 -5.80 7.23
N PHE A 577 26.38 -6.02 7.15
CA PHE A 577 27.27 -5.99 8.31
C PHE A 577 28.20 -4.80 8.20
N VAL A 578 28.23 -3.95 9.22
CA VAL A 578 29.22 -2.87 9.35
C VAL A 578 30.28 -3.32 10.34
N VAL A 579 31.49 -3.57 9.87
CA VAL A 579 32.64 -3.91 10.71
C VAL A 579 33.43 -2.62 10.96
N ALA A 580 33.49 -2.18 12.21
CA ALA A 580 34.01 -0.87 12.57
C ALA A 580 34.81 -0.91 13.86
N SER A 581 35.85 -0.08 13.95
CA SER A 581 36.68 0.09 15.15
C SER A 581 36.40 1.39 15.92
N PHE A 582 35.32 2.08 15.57
CA PHE A 582 34.95 3.36 16.14
C PHE A 582 33.46 3.59 16.07
N GLU A 583 32.94 4.40 16.99
CA GLU A 583 31.54 4.79 16.98
C GLU A 583 31.26 5.99 16.05
N PRO A 584 30.04 6.09 15.49
CA PRO A 584 29.70 7.14 14.53
C PRO A 584 29.92 8.58 15.03
N HIS A 585 29.79 8.82 16.35
CA HIS A 585 29.95 10.14 16.94
C HIS A 585 31.40 10.67 16.86
N MET A 586 32.40 9.77 16.77
CA MET A 586 33.82 10.09 16.66
C MET A 586 34.22 10.66 15.28
N LEU A 587 33.33 10.60 14.28
CA LEU A 587 33.56 11.18 12.96
C LEU A 587 33.34 12.70 12.96
N SER A 588 34.38 13.44 12.59
CA SER A 588 34.32 14.89 12.45
C SER A 588 33.99 15.30 11.01
N VAL A 589 32.70 15.53 10.71
CA VAL A 589 32.20 15.88 9.37
C VAL A 589 31.67 17.32 9.25
N ALA A 590 31.67 18.10 10.34
CA ALA A 590 31.08 19.44 10.37
C ALA A 590 31.76 20.46 9.42
N ARG A 591 33.00 20.19 9.00
CA ARG A 591 33.77 21.04 8.06
C ARG A 591 33.88 20.44 6.65
N SER A 592 33.16 19.35 6.38
CA SER A 592 33.21 18.69 5.08
C SER A 592 32.59 19.58 4.00
N LYS A 593 33.31 19.75 2.88
CA LYS A 593 32.87 20.58 1.74
C LYS A 593 31.70 19.96 0.95
N HIS A 594 31.60 18.64 0.97
CA HIS A 594 30.63 17.85 0.21
C HIS A 594 29.76 17.02 1.15
N ASP A 595 28.60 16.56 0.65
CA ASP A 595 27.62 15.85 1.47
C ASP A 595 28.00 14.41 1.78
N GLY A 596 28.84 13.77 0.96
CA GLY A 596 29.27 12.37 1.13
C GLY A 596 29.68 12.01 2.57
N PRO A 597 30.64 12.71 3.21
CA PRO A 597 31.01 12.46 4.60
C PRO A 597 29.86 12.65 5.61
N ARG A 598 29.02 13.67 5.40
CA ARG A 598 27.87 13.97 6.29
C ARG A 598 26.83 12.85 6.22
N LEU A 599 26.48 12.40 5.02
CA LEU A 599 25.57 11.28 4.81
C LEU A 599 26.18 9.96 5.30
N PHE A 600 27.47 9.74 5.11
CA PHE A 600 28.14 8.55 5.64
C PHE A 600 28.10 8.48 7.16
N LYS A 601 28.35 9.60 7.86
CA LYS A 601 28.15 9.67 9.31
C LYS A 601 26.70 9.34 9.68
N GLY A 602 25.73 9.89 8.96
CA GLY A 602 24.31 9.60 9.16
C GLY A 602 23.97 8.12 8.94
N PHE A 603 24.54 7.48 7.92
CA PHE A 603 24.37 6.06 7.64
C PHE A 603 24.92 5.20 8.78
N LEU A 604 26.13 5.49 9.27
CA LEU A 604 26.71 4.76 10.40
C LEU A 604 25.90 4.95 11.68
N GLN A 605 25.38 6.16 11.94
CA GLN A 605 24.49 6.42 13.08
C GLN A 605 23.22 5.57 12.99
N PHE A 606 22.58 5.58 11.82
CA PHE A 606 21.40 4.77 11.53
C PHE A 606 21.68 3.26 11.72
N ALA A 607 22.76 2.75 11.12
CA ALA A 607 23.15 1.35 11.21
C ALA A 607 23.47 0.91 12.65
N HIS A 608 24.19 1.73 13.40
CA HIS A 608 24.52 1.48 14.80
C HIS A 608 23.27 1.46 15.69
N GLN A 609 22.36 2.43 15.50
CA GLN A 609 21.09 2.48 16.24
C GLN A 609 20.18 1.27 15.93
N LEU A 610 20.08 0.86 14.66
CA LEU A 610 19.33 -0.34 14.28
C LEU A 610 19.93 -1.61 14.90
N ALA A 611 21.25 -1.78 14.80
CA ALA A 611 21.94 -2.94 15.36
C ALA A 611 21.77 -3.03 16.89
N ALA A 612 21.69 -1.88 17.58
CA ALA A 612 21.42 -1.79 19.01
C ALA A 612 19.93 -1.96 19.39
N GLY A 613 19.04 -2.21 18.42
CA GLY A 613 17.60 -2.34 18.64
C GLY A 613 16.87 -1.00 18.88
N GLN A 614 17.54 0.13 18.70
CA GLN A 614 17.01 1.47 18.95
C GLN A 614 16.25 2.03 17.73
N ARG A 615 15.27 1.27 17.23
CA ARG A 615 14.55 1.56 15.97
C ARG A 615 13.93 2.97 15.92
N ASN A 616 13.38 3.46 17.03
CA ASN A 616 12.78 4.80 17.08
C ASN A 616 13.83 5.92 16.88
N GLN A 617 15.05 5.73 17.40
CA GLN A 617 16.14 6.68 17.18
C GLN A 617 16.65 6.61 15.74
N ALA A 618 16.73 5.40 15.17
CA ALA A 618 17.10 5.19 13.77
C ALA A 618 16.12 5.93 12.82
N GLU A 619 14.81 5.85 13.07
CA GLU A 619 13.81 6.60 12.32
C GLU A 619 13.94 8.11 12.45
N GLN A 620 14.24 8.62 13.65
CA GLN A 620 14.50 10.05 13.85
C GLN A 620 15.73 10.49 13.06
N THR A 621 16.78 9.68 13.01
CA THR A 621 17.97 9.90 12.18
C THR A 621 17.59 9.98 10.69
N LEU A 622 16.77 9.06 10.18
CA LEU A 622 16.28 9.10 8.80
C LEU A 622 15.48 10.39 8.50
N LYS A 623 14.56 10.77 9.38
CA LYS A 623 13.75 11.99 9.25
C LYS A 623 14.61 13.27 9.26
N ALA A 624 15.65 13.30 10.09
CA ALA A 624 16.58 14.43 10.15
C ALA A 624 17.42 14.57 8.86
N ILE A 625 17.72 13.46 8.19
CA ILE A 625 18.53 13.43 6.96
C ILE A 625 17.71 13.75 5.72
N GLY A 626 16.49 13.19 5.61
CA GLY A 626 15.62 13.37 4.43
C GLY A 626 14.99 14.77 4.32
N GLY A 627 15.10 15.60 5.37
CA GLY A 627 14.40 16.88 5.45
C GLY A 627 12.88 16.71 5.58
N THR A 628 12.17 17.80 5.88
CA THR A 628 10.70 17.86 6.01
C THR A 628 9.95 17.70 4.68
N ALA A 629 10.52 16.99 3.69
CA ALA A 629 9.98 16.84 2.35
C ALA A 629 9.01 15.66 2.19
N GLY A 630 8.80 14.85 3.23
CA GLY A 630 7.80 13.78 3.28
C GLY A 630 6.48 14.21 3.93
N ARG A 631 5.97 15.42 3.65
CA ARG A 631 4.55 15.69 3.92
C ARG A 631 3.77 14.88 2.91
N SER A 632 3.31 13.72 3.39
CA SER A 632 2.40 12.79 2.75
C SER A 632 1.64 13.46 1.60
N ARG A 633 1.84 12.99 0.37
CA ARG A 633 0.92 13.21 -0.75
C ARG A 633 -0.38 12.43 -0.52
N HIS A 634 -0.91 12.45 0.70
CA HIS A 634 -2.34 12.30 0.86
C HIS A 634 -2.90 13.53 0.17
N ALA A 635 -3.31 13.31 -1.08
CA ALA A 635 -4.24 14.18 -1.77
C ALA A 635 -5.26 14.63 -0.75
N ASP A 636 -5.59 15.92 -0.80
CA ASP A 636 -6.69 16.58 -0.13
C ASP A 636 -7.95 15.69 -0.22
N ALA A 637 -8.05 14.69 0.66
CA ALA A 637 -9.23 13.88 0.86
C ALA A 637 -10.15 14.87 1.52
N GLY A 638 -11.00 15.51 0.71
CA GLY A 638 -11.77 16.68 1.10
C GLY A 638 -12.31 16.50 2.51
N ARG A 639 -12.00 17.47 3.40
CA ARG A 639 -12.28 17.46 4.85
C ARG A 639 -13.20 16.31 5.29
N LEU A 640 -12.60 15.16 5.59
CA LEU A 640 -13.32 14.08 6.25
C LEU A 640 -13.79 14.59 7.62
N PRO A 641 -14.98 14.19 8.10
CA PRO A 641 -15.50 14.63 9.40
C PRO A 641 -14.52 14.32 10.54
N ALA A 642 -14.50 15.15 11.58
CA ALA A 642 -13.60 15.00 12.73
C ALA A 642 -13.77 13.67 13.49
N ALA A 643 -14.89 12.96 13.30
CA ALA A 643 -15.19 11.67 13.91
C ALA A 643 -14.79 10.46 13.03
N TRP A 644 -14.33 10.66 11.79
CA TRP A 644 -14.03 9.55 10.89
C TRP A 644 -12.85 8.71 11.41
N VAL A 645 -13.09 7.42 11.63
CA VAL A 645 -12.08 6.43 12.01
C VAL A 645 -11.84 5.50 10.83
N PRO A 646 -10.61 5.44 10.28
CA PRO A 646 -10.26 4.50 9.21
C PRO A 646 -10.63 3.05 9.52
N LEU A 647 -11.05 2.28 8.52
CA LEU A 647 -11.44 0.87 8.68
C LEU A 647 -10.33 0.01 9.30
N ASN A 648 -9.08 0.22 8.90
CA ASN A 648 -7.94 -0.50 9.50
C ASN A 648 -7.85 -0.25 11.01
N ALA A 649 -8.05 0.98 11.47
CA ALA A 649 -8.06 1.34 12.88
C ALA A 649 -9.26 0.73 13.62
N GLN A 650 -10.45 0.72 13.01
CA GLN A 650 -11.63 0.07 13.60
C GLN A 650 -11.39 -1.44 13.83
N VAL A 651 -10.87 -2.13 12.82
CA VAL A 651 -10.56 -3.57 12.93
C VAL A 651 -9.47 -3.83 13.96
N ALA A 652 -8.43 -3.00 14.00
CA ALA A 652 -7.35 -3.12 14.99
C ALA A 652 -7.88 -3.05 16.43
N LEU A 653 -8.72 -2.06 16.75
CA LEU A 653 -9.31 -1.91 18.09
C LEU A 653 -10.10 -3.15 18.52
N VAL A 654 -10.89 -3.73 17.60
CA VAL A 654 -11.66 -4.95 17.89
C VAL A 654 -10.75 -6.15 18.10
N LEU A 655 -9.70 -6.32 17.28
CA LEU A 655 -8.73 -7.41 17.45
C LEU A 655 -7.95 -7.28 18.76
N GLU A 656 -7.52 -6.07 19.14
CA GLU A 656 -6.85 -5.81 20.41
C GLU A 656 -7.75 -6.13 21.61
N ALA A 657 -9.03 -5.76 21.55
CA ALA A 657 -10.01 -6.12 22.59
C ALA A 657 -10.19 -7.64 22.74
N LEU A 658 -9.98 -8.40 21.66
CA LEU A 658 -9.96 -9.86 21.66
C LEU A 658 -8.61 -10.46 22.09
N GLY A 659 -7.63 -9.63 22.47
CA GLY A 659 -6.28 -10.07 22.87
C GLY A 659 -5.35 -10.42 21.70
N ILE A 660 -5.76 -10.13 20.47
CA ILE A 660 -4.95 -10.35 19.26
C ILE A 660 -4.12 -9.10 19.00
N LYS A 661 -2.80 -9.22 19.12
CA LYS A 661 -1.87 -8.10 18.88
C LYS A 661 -1.77 -7.80 17.38
N CYS A 662 -1.85 -6.52 17.04
CA CYS A 662 -1.72 -6.06 15.67
C CYS A 662 -0.95 -4.73 15.61
N GLU A 663 -0.45 -4.40 14.41
CA GLU A 663 0.26 -3.15 14.14
C GLU A 663 -0.34 -2.50 12.89
N LEU A 664 -0.64 -1.21 12.99
CA LEU A 664 -1.15 -0.39 11.89
C LEU A 664 0.00 0.11 11.01
N ASP A 665 -0.28 0.26 9.72
CA ASP A 665 0.57 0.96 8.76
C ASP A 665 2.04 0.48 8.76
N VAL A 666 2.20 -0.85 8.74
CA VAL A 666 3.50 -1.53 8.74
C VAL A 666 4.23 -1.25 7.42
N GLY A 667 5.33 -0.51 7.52
CA GLY A 667 6.18 -0.14 6.40
C GLY A 667 7.01 1.11 6.70
N THR A 668 8.07 1.32 5.92
CA THR A 668 8.93 2.51 6.07
C THR A 668 8.76 3.55 4.96
N SER A 669 8.11 3.18 3.84
CA SER A 669 7.74 4.09 2.74
C SER A 669 6.28 4.54 2.82
N ASP A 670 5.81 5.21 1.75
CA ASP A 670 4.39 5.53 1.56
C ASP A 670 3.54 4.28 1.28
N PHE A 671 4.15 3.21 0.71
CA PHE A 671 3.50 1.91 0.60
C PHE A 671 3.63 1.13 1.91
N ARG A 672 2.49 0.79 2.51
CA ARG A 672 2.39 0.14 3.83
C ARG A 672 1.35 -0.96 3.80
N VAL A 673 1.56 -1.98 4.63
CA VAL A 673 0.50 -2.93 4.98
C VAL A 673 -0.41 -2.25 6.00
N PRO A 674 -1.69 -1.99 5.68
CA PRO A 674 -2.55 -1.15 6.53
C PRO A 674 -2.76 -1.69 7.95
N LEU A 675 -2.83 -3.02 8.10
CA LEU A 675 -2.90 -3.68 9.39
C LEU A 675 -2.22 -5.06 9.31
N ALA A 676 -1.28 -5.33 10.20
CA ALA A 676 -0.61 -6.61 10.31
C ALA A 676 -0.88 -7.26 11.66
N VAL A 677 -1.28 -8.53 11.66
CA VAL A 677 -1.49 -9.31 12.88
C VAL A 677 -0.18 -9.98 13.29
N VAL A 678 0.26 -9.75 14.51
CA VAL A 678 1.48 -10.32 15.08
C VAL A 678 1.25 -11.81 15.38
N ASP A 679 2.23 -12.66 15.12
CA ASP A 679 2.12 -14.08 15.47
C ASP A 679 2.17 -14.26 17.00
N GLY A 680 1.16 -14.94 17.56
CA GLY A 680 1.10 -15.23 18.99
C GLY A 680 2.20 -16.19 19.45
N ALA A 681 2.69 -17.06 18.57
CA ALA A 681 3.76 -18.01 18.88
C ALA A 681 5.16 -17.39 18.74
N ASP A 682 5.35 -16.47 17.79
CA ASP A 682 6.61 -15.78 17.53
C ASP A 682 6.35 -14.28 17.27
N PRO A 683 6.41 -13.43 18.33
CA PRO A 683 6.18 -12.00 18.21
C PRO A 683 7.17 -11.28 17.27
N SER A 684 8.25 -11.93 16.84
CA SER A 684 9.20 -11.40 15.87
C SER A 684 8.68 -11.44 14.42
N ARG A 685 7.48 -11.96 14.18
CA ARG A 685 6.87 -12.11 12.85
C ARG A 685 5.41 -11.66 12.83
N TYR A 686 4.98 -11.25 11.65
CA TYR A 686 3.58 -11.06 11.31
C TYR A 686 3.03 -12.33 10.65
N ARG A 687 1.84 -12.73 11.09
CA ARG A 687 1.17 -13.95 10.61
C ARG A 687 0.20 -13.66 9.47
N LEU A 688 -0.43 -12.49 9.47
CA LEU A 688 -1.46 -12.11 8.52
C LEU A 688 -1.39 -10.60 8.25
N GLY A 689 -1.42 -10.21 6.98
CA GLY A 689 -1.63 -8.83 6.56
C GLY A 689 -3.08 -8.64 6.13
N LEU A 690 -3.71 -7.57 6.61
CA LEU A 690 -5.07 -7.19 6.25
C LEU A 690 -5.05 -6.01 5.29
N LEU A 691 -5.70 -6.20 4.14
CA LEU A 691 -5.85 -5.18 3.10
C LEU A 691 -7.29 -4.65 3.09
N PHE A 692 -7.47 -3.36 2.86
CA PHE A 692 -8.78 -2.69 2.93
C PHE A 692 -9.12 -2.01 1.61
N ASP A 693 -10.40 -1.73 1.40
CA ASP A 693 -10.91 -1.10 0.19
C ASP A 693 -10.95 0.44 0.21
N GLU A 694 -10.81 1.04 1.40
CA GLU A 694 -10.99 2.47 1.67
C GLU A 694 -9.86 3.38 1.12
N THR A 695 -8.71 2.83 0.70
CA THR A 695 -7.45 3.61 0.66
C THR A 695 -6.80 3.85 -0.71
N VAL A 696 -7.42 3.51 -1.85
CA VAL A 696 -6.69 3.55 -3.15
C VAL A 696 -7.34 4.48 -4.19
N PRO A 697 -6.60 5.45 -4.75
CA PRO A 697 -7.02 6.22 -5.92
C PRO A 697 -7.31 5.33 -7.13
N THR A 698 -8.29 5.74 -7.93
CA THR A 698 -9.07 4.91 -8.86
C THR A 698 -8.34 4.40 -10.11
N GLU A 699 -7.08 4.78 -10.38
CA GLU A 699 -6.50 4.64 -11.73
C GLU A 699 -5.73 3.33 -12.01
N ALA A 700 -5.52 2.41 -11.07
CA ALA A 700 -4.75 1.19 -11.34
C ALA A 700 -5.35 -0.09 -10.73
N VAL A 701 -6.44 -0.59 -11.33
CA VAL A 701 -7.05 -1.89 -10.97
C VAL A 701 -6.03 -3.02 -10.96
N PHE A 702 -5.15 -3.09 -11.96
CA PHE A 702 -4.06 -4.07 -11.99
C PHE A 702 -3.12 -3.93 -10.79
N GLU A 703 -2.75 -2.69 -10.42
CA GLU A 703 -1.84 -2.46 -9.30
C GLU A 703 -2.45 -2.93 -7.98
N ARG A 704 -3.70 -2.53 -7.72
CA ARG A 704 -4.43 -2.90 -6.50
C ARG A 704 -4.79 -4.38 -6.42
N GLN A 705 -5.27 -4.95 -7.51
CA GLN A 705 -5.88 -6.29 -7.49
C GLN A 705 -4.91 -7.41 -7.82
N VAL A 706 -3.83 -7.13 -8.54
CA VAL A 706 -2.87 -8.16 -8.99
C VAL A 706 -1.47 -7.87 -8.45
N HIS A 707 -0.93 -6.69 -8.70
CA HIS A 707 0.47 -6.39 -8.41
C HIS A 707 0.76 -6.34 -6.90
N ILE A 708 0.05 -5.51 -6.13
CA ILE A 708 0.26 -5.35 -4.68
C ILE A 708 0.15 -6.68 -3.93
N PRO A 709 -0.93 -7.48 -4.10
CA PRO A 709 -1.03 -8.78 -3.46
C PRO A 709 0.10 -9.73 -3.85
N ASN A 710 0.48 -9.79 -5.14
CA ASN A 710 1.54 -10.68 -5.61
C ASN A 710 2.91 -10.27 -5.06
N VAL A 711 3.17 -8.97 -4.97
CA VAL A 711 4.43 -8.42 -4.45
C VAL A 711 4.55 -8.71 -2.95
N LEU A 712 3.49 -8.49 -2.17
CA LEU A 712 3.47 -8.86 -0.74
C LEU A 712 3.56 -10.39 -0.55
N ALA A 713 2.84 -11.19 -1.33
CA ALA A 713 2.92 -12.65 -1.28
C ALA A 713 4.31 -13.17 -1.62
N SER A 714 5.02 -12.52 -2.57
CA SER A 714 6.42 -12.84 -2.89
C SER A 714 7.38 -12.61 -1.71
N ARG A 715 6.99 -11.77 -0.73
CA ARG A 715 7.70 -11.55 0.55
C ARG A 715 7.21 -12.47 1.68
N GLY A 716 6.36 -13.44 1.37
CA GLY A 716 5.84 -14.42 2.31
C GLY A 716 4.62 -13.95 3.10
N TRP A 717 4.01 -12.81 2.76
CA TRP A 717 2.77 -12.38 3.42
C TRP A 717 1.63 -13.34 3.09
N LYS A 718 0.95 -13.82 4.14
CA LYS A 718 -0.42 -14.30 4.03
C LYS A 718 -1.33 -13.08 4.11
N LEU A 719 -2.24 -12.94 3.17
CA LEU A 719 -3.10 -11.76 3.04
C LEU A 719 -4.57 -12.14 3.19
N LEU A 720 -5.34 -11.26 3.80
CA LEU A 720 -6.80 -11.29 3.79
C LEU A 720 -7.32 -9.88 3.51
N ARG A 721 -8.23 -9.77 2.54
CA ARG A 721 -8.95 -8.53 2.24
C ARG A 721 -10.16 -8.41 3.16
N VAL A 722 -10.38 -7.21 3.66
CA VAL A 722 -11.56 -6.84 4.44
C VAL A 722 -12.24 -5.68 3.74
N SER A 723 -13.48 -5.88 3.31
CA SER A 723 -14.30 -4.80 2.75
C SER A 723 -14.95 -3.98 3.87
N SER A 724 -14.97 -2.66 3.69
CA SER A 724 -15.74 -1.72 4.52
C SER A 724 -17.21 -2.13 4.63
N ARG A 725 -17.79 -2.64 3.53
CA ARG A 725 -19.18 -3.10 3.48
C ARG A 725 -19.42 -4.37 4.28
N GLU A 726 -18.59 -5.40 4.08
CA GLU A 726 -18.70 -6.67 4.83
C GLU A 726 -18.49 -6.44 6.33
N TRP A 727 -17.58 -5.53 6.69
CA TRP A 727 -17.35 -5.13 8.08
C TRP A 727 -18.57 -4.42 8.71
N ASP A 728 -19.31 -3.62 7.95
CA ASP A 728 -20.54 -2.95 8.41
C ASP A 728 -21.71 -3.94 8.54
N ILE A 729 -21.93 -4.79 7.53
CA ILE A 729 -23.11 -5.66 7.46
C ILE A 729 -22.94 -6.93 8.31
N ASN A 730 -21.76 -7.57 8.28
CA ASN A 730 -21.54 -8.87 8.90
C ASN A 730 -20.17 -8.95 9.61
N ARG A 731 -19.98 -8.09 10.60
CA ARG A 731 -18.74 -7.99 11.40
C ARG A 731 -18.30 -9.32 12.00
N GLU A 732 -19.23 -10.09 12.56
CA GLU A 732 -18.94 -11.40 13.16
C GLU A 732 -18.37 -12.40 12.15
N GLN A 733 -18.90 -12.41 10.91
CA GLN A 733 -18.34 -13.24 9.84
C GLN A 733 -16.91 -12.81 9.49
N VAL A 734 -16.66 -11.50 9.33
CA VAL A 734 -15.30 -11.00 9.04
C VAL A 734 -14.32 -11.41 10.14
N LEU A 735 -14.72 -11.30 11.41
CA LEU A 735 -13.92 -11.75 12.54
C LEU A 735 -13.67 -13.26 12.52
N ALA A 736 -14.68 -14.06 12.17
CA ALA A 736 -14.53 -15.51 12.01
C ALA A 736 -13.54 -15.86 10.88
N GLU A 737 -13.58 -15.14 9.77
CA GLU A 737 -12.63 -15.29 8.66
C GLU A 737 -11.20 -14.92 9.06
N ILE A 738 -11.00 -13.81 9.78
CA ILE A 738 -9.70 -13.43 10.33
C ILE A 738 -9.17 -14.53 11.27
N ARG A 739 -10.00 -15.03 12.21
CA ARG A 739 -9.61 -16.10 13.14
C ARG A 739 -9.27 -17.41 12.40
N SER A 740 -10.06 -17.77 11.40
CA SER A 740 -9.82 -18.92 10.53
C SER A 740 -8.49 -18.77 9.77
N ALA A 741 -8.22 -17.59 9.23
CA ALA A 741 -6.96 -17.29 8.54
C ALA A 741 -5.74 -17.34 9.48
N LEU A 742 -5.91 -16.99 10.76
CA LEU A 742 -4.87 -17.18 11.78
C LEU A 742 -4.68 -18.65 12.17
N GLY A 743 -5.68 -19.52 11.95
CA GLY A 743 -5.66 -20.94 12.29
C GLY A 743 -5.87 -21.14 13.79
N ASN A 744 -7.04 -21.68 14.17
CA ASN A 744 -7.56 -21.88 15.53
C ASN A 744 -6.51 -21.84 16.65
N GLN A 745 -6.25 -20.65 17.18
CA GLN A 745 -5.78 -20.49 18.55
C GLN A 745 -7.03 -20.46 19.42
N GLU A 746 -7.39 -21.60 19.99
CA GLU A 746 -8.18 -21.59 21.22
C GLU A 746 -7.31 -20.88 22.27
N GLY A 747 -7.55 -19.58 22.48
CA GLY A 747 -7.07 -18.93 23.69
C GLY A 747 -7.63 -19.69 24.90
N PRO A 748 -6.85 -19.93 25.97
CA PRO A 748 -7.35 -20.66 27.11
C PRO A 748 -8.46 -19.85 27.80
N GLY A 749 -9.72 -20.30 27.64
CA GLY A 749 -10.86 -19.93 28.47
C GLY A 749 -11.60 -18.64 28.12
N ALA A 750 -12.50 -18.71 27.13
CA ALA A 750 -13.59 -17.74 26.96
C ALA A 750 -14.96 -18.41 27.17
N SER A 751 -15.16 -18.98 28.36
CA SER A 751 -16.49 -19.34 28.90
C SER A 751 -16.84 -18.54 30.16
N GLY A 752 -16.22 -17.37 30.34
CA GLY A 752 -16.60 -16.40 31.35
C GLY A 752 -17.48 -15.32 30.73
N GLN A 753 -18.73 -15.22 31.17
CA GLN A 753 -19.61 -14.08 30.88
C GLN A 753 -18.87 -12.77 31.15
N TYR A 754 -18.56 -12.03 30.09
CA TYR A 754 -17.89 -10.75 30.16
C TYR A 754 -18.90 -9.66 30.58
N LYS A 755 -18.65 -8.99 31.71
CA LYS A 755 -19.26 -7.70 32.08
C LYS A 755 -18.23 -6.61 31.81
N PRO A 756 -18.50 -5.62 30.94
CA PRO A 756 -17.54 -4.56 30.63
C PRO A 756 -17.27 -3.65 31.83
N SER A 757 -16.04 -3.19 31.95
CA SER A 757 -15.61 -2.16 32.91
C SER A 757 -16.02 -0.75 32.41
N PRO A 758 -16.26 0.25 33.29
CA PRO A 758 -16.90 1.53 32.91
C PRO A 758 -16.14 2.35 31.85
N ILE A 759 -14.83 2.16 31.73
CA ILE A 759 -13.99 2.84 30.73
C ILE A 759 -14.10 2.15 29.35
N MET A 760 -14.41 0.85 29.29
CA MET A 760 -14.64 0.12 28.03
C MET A 760 -16.06 0.29 27.49
N ALA A 761 -17.04 0.59 28.34
CA ALA A 761 -18.39 0.94 27.88
C ALA A 761 -18.34 2.15 26.95
N GLN A 762 -17.49 3.15 27.21
CA GLN A 762 -17.40 4.36 26.38
C GLN A 762 -16.75 4.14 25.01
N ALA A 763 -15.85 3.17 24.82
CA ALA A 763 -15.27 2.85 23.51
C ALA A 763 -16.15 1.89 22.68
N ILE A 764 -16.97 1.07 23.36
CA ILE A 764 -17.95 0.16 22.75
C ILE A 764 -19.25 0.90 22.38
N THR A 765 -19.56 2.02 23.04
CA THR A 765 -20.77 2.83 22.84
C THR A 765 -20.53 4.24 22.29
N SER A 766 -19.29 4.61 21.95
CA SER A 766 -19.04 5.89 21.25
C SER A 766 -19.40 5.75 19.77
N PRO A 767 -20.37 6.53 19.27
CA PRO A 767 -20.75 6.54 17.87
C PRO A 767 -19.67 7.28 17.04
N VAL A 768 -19.05 6.57 16.11
CA VAL A 768 -18.36 7.12 14.92
C VAL A 768 -19.41 7.45 13.88
#